data_AF-A0A8H6UWE8-F1
#
_entry.id   AF-A0A8H6UWE8-F1
#
_cell.length_a   1.000
_cell.length_b   1.000
_cell.length_c   1.000
_cell.angle_alpha   90.00
_cell.angle_beta   90.00
_cell.angle_gamma   90.00
#
_symmetry.space_group_name_H-M   'P 1'
#
loop_
_entity.id
_entity.type
_entity.pdbx_description
1 polymer ?
#
loop_
_entity_poly.entity_id
_entity_poly.type
_entity_poly.pdbx_seq_one_letter_code
_entity_poly.pdbx_strand_id
1 'polypeptide(L)'
;MTRRLPISCENCRQRKIRCTGSGVPCDTCRRRGFTSSCHFKRDVEPFYADIQSNASQETLLQRISALERLLQQNIDLTSASINSQQSHTLRSPVSDAESGISTDNRPVSCLSALTSDYVTPLRNAAGIPDHGLGTLITSATGHVRYIPSNISCDSTLLGLFHEPIQPPAVSGFPFSFHSTTAHQSLLDMLPPSRQCGELISIFLDVFSPLFHILHDPTFQSTYTAFQNDPKSSSLAFLGLVFIALGLAVTALDKSHHLLSDLGRESSPAANIRSLAARYRSAAMKCLAADNFLWQHNLHTVQCLVLLIYAINHAHGPAWALLGTTLNIAVAIGCHVDPETLDNTCLGNLTPFRLDNKVRLPADLDDEDILPMSLGNEEVNAELNKQNPTKMSYILFKFRLYRLATDICHLVSATRIPDQMQVQALNDRIMLERNAQKDRFHGKPELPIYHQAHSYILDNYTNHLSLLLHRPCLGVEGQIESIARVQIGYERCEQAALAILSNFETLHSRPELQPYYCYAAEFMPLEEFMYSGYNYQFPQYTAAGNNNIISHGQEVQVPRGKYFSVQLLTAIEDAIASTTLNATYADGSTSFSGILGEQWHVWPYTFAGDIVFPYLFNDNAMDYNYSNIFQTISWVDSEKDLVSITFPDISSGSLTSPGGGAAGTRMHIFALTFSPASPVAASRPQLKVQYAHLMQKWLDSTDKA
;
A
#
# COMPACT_ATOMS: atom_id res chain seq x y z
N MET A 1 -53.36 34.26 1.68
CA MET A 1 -54.22 33.88 2.83
C MET A 1 -53.44 32.93 3.73
N THR A 2 -52.93 33.42 4.86
CA THR A 2 -52.24 32.59 5.86
C THR A 2 -53.25 31.72 6.62
N ARG A 3 -53.15 30.40 6.45
CA ARG A 3 -54.04 29.42 7.07
C ARG A 3 -53.73 29.35 8.57
N ARG A 4 -54.66 29.78 9.44
CA ARG A 4 -54.50 29.64 10.91
C ARG A 4 -54.41 28.16 11.29
N LEU A 5 -53.31 27.79 11.95
CA LEU A 5 -53.08 26.43 12.44
C LEU A 5 -54.03 26.11 13.62
N PRO A 6 -54.52 24.85 13.71
CA PRO A 6 -55.46 24.45 14.74
C PRO A 6 -54.79 24.33 16.13
N ILE A 7 -55.45 24.89 17.16
CA ILE A 7 -54.98 24.92 18.55
C ILE A 7 -55.17 23.58 19.28
N SER A 8 -56.06 22.72 18.77
CA SER A 8 -56.35 21.40 19.38
C SER A 8 -55.43 20.30 18.83
N CYS A 9 -55.04 19.33 19.66
CA CYS A 9 -54.31 18.16 19.19
C CYS A 9 -55.16 17.35 18.19
N GLU A 10 -54.51 16.62 17.30
CA GLU A 10 -55.19 15.95 16.18
C GLU A 10 -56.16 14.88 16.68
N ASN A 11 -55.82 14.16 17.74
CA ASN A 11 -56.66 13.13 18.33
C ASN A 11 -57.96 13.71 18.94
N CYS A 12 -57.87 14.82 19.68
CA CYS A 12 -59.05 15.51 20.20
C CYS A 12 -59.89 16.14 19.08
N ARG A 13 -59.24 16.63 18.02
CA ARG A 13 -59.91 17.24 16.86
C ARG A 13 -60.69 16.20 16.04
N GLN A 14 -60.09 15.06 15.73
CA GLN A 14 -60.75 13.96 15.01
C GLN A 14 -61.93 13.40 15.79
N ARG A 15 -61.80 13.29 17.12
CA ARG A 15 -62.85 12.79 18.00
C ARG A 15 -63.85 13.86 18.44
N LYS A 16 -63.68 15.11 17.99
CA LYS A 16 -64.52 16.28 18.33
C LYS A 16 -64.73 16.46 19.84
N ILE A 17 -63.68 16.25 20.62
CA ILE A 17 -63.67 16.43 22.08
C ILE A 17 -62.79 17.61 22.49
N ARG A 18 -63.08 18.22 23.64
CA ARG A 18 -62.35 19.40 24.13
C ARG A 18 -60.89 19.06 24.44
N CYS A 19 -59.97 19.73 23.76
CA CYS A 19 -58.53 19.66 24.02
C CYS A 19 -58.15 20.72 25.06
N THR A 20 -57.38 20.34 26.08
CA THR A 20 -56.89 21.28 27.11
C THR A 20 -55.68 22.09 26.67
N GLY A 21 -54.97 21.66 25.61
CA GLY A 21 -53.83 22.41 25.05
C GLY A 21 -52.58 22.45 25.93
N SER A 22 -52.57 21.71 27.04
CA SER A 22 -51.54 21.72 28.10
C SER A 22 -50.19 21.05 27.75
N GLY A 23 -49.86 20.92 26.46
CA GLY A 23 -48.64 20.24 25.97
C GLY A 23 -48.92 18.83 25.43
N VAL A 24 -47.86 18.16 24.97
CA VAL A 24 -47.90 16.76 24.47
C VAL A 24 -47.50 15.80 25.60
N PRO A 25 -48.34 14.83 26.01
CA PRO A 25 -49.75 14.65 25.64
C PRO A 25 -50.69 15.51 26.48
N CYS A 26 -51.77 16.03 25.87
CA CYS A 26 -52.75 16.86 26.58
C CYS A 26 -53.55 16.05 27.62
N ASP A 27 -54.08 16.71 28.66
CA ASP A 27 -54.76 16.04 29.78
C ASP A 27 -55.99 15.21 29.37
N THR A 28 -56.67 15.63 28.30
CA THR A 28 -57.80 14.87 27.73
C THR A 28 -57.31 13.53 27.15
N CYS A 29 -56.17 13.52 26.45
CA CYS A 29 -55.57 12.29 25.92
C CYS A 29 -54.95 11.44 27.03
N ARG A 30 -54.37 12.07 28.07
CA ARG A 30 -53.82 11.38 29.24
C ARG A 30 -54.88 10.60 30.00
N ARG A 31 -56.01 11.23 30.32
CA ARG A 31 -57.12 10.59 31.03
C ARG A 31 -57.81 9.48 30.24
N ARG A 32 -57.72 9.53 28.90
CA ARG A 32 -58.41 8.57 28.02
C ARG A 32 -57.48 7.48 27.47
N GLY A 33 -56.21 7.43 27.89
CA GLY A 33 -55.27 6.40 27.46
C GLY A 33 -54.73 6.56 26.03
N PHE A 34 -54.83 7.76 25.44
CA PHE A 34 -54.32 8.07 24.10
C PHE A 34 -53.05 8.93 24.15
N THR A 35 -52.20 8.71 25.15
CA THR A 35 -50.96 9.47 25.35
C THR A 35 -50.00 9.31 24.17
N SER A 36 -49.81 8.10 23.67
CA SER A 36 -48.90 7.74 22.57
C SER A 36 -49.31 8.26 21.19
N SER A 37 -50.58 8.64 21.01
CA SER A 37 -51.11 9.13 19.73
C SER A 37 -51.52 10.61 19.77
N CYS A 38 -51.23 11.32 20.87
CA CYS A 38 -51.53 12.74 21.02
C CYS A 38 -50.42 13.59 20.39
N HIS A 39 -50.68 14.21 19.24
CA HIS A 39 -49.75 15.14 18.60
C HIS A 39 -50.48 16.43 18.20
N PHE A 40 -49.80 17.57 18.29
CA PHE A 40 -50.28 18.83 17.75
C PHE A 40 -49.55 19.11 16.44
N LYS A 41 -50.27 19.65 15.45
CA LYS A 41 -49.69 20.01 14.14
C LYS A 41 -48.63 21.11 14.19
N ARG A 42 -48.37 21.68 15.37
CA ARG A 42 -47.34 22.71 15.59
C ARG A 42 -45.99 22.14 16.05
N ASP A 43 -45.93 20.85 16.43
CA ASP A 43 -44.73 20.24 17.05
C ASP A 43 -44.02 19.25 16.10
N VAL A 44 -44.09 19.47 14.78
CA VAL A 44 -43.27 18.70 13.83
C VAL A 44 -41.96 19.44 13.59
N GLU A 45 -41.00 19.21 14.49
CA GLU A 45 -39.54 19.22 14.32
C GLU A 45 -38.93 18.39 15.49
N PRO A 46 -37.77 17.71 15.30
CA PRO A 46 -37.57 16.33 15.74
C PRO A 46 -37.05 16.19 17.18
N PHE A 47 -37.75 15.44 18.03
CA PHE A 47 -37.35 15.18 19.44
C PHE A 47 -37.41 13.70 19.87
N TYR A 48 -37.51 12.76 18.93
CA TYR A 48 -37.64 11.32 19.23
C TYR A 48 -36.40 10.47 18.88
N ALA A 49 -35.25 11.07 18.58
CA ALA A 49 -34.00 10.33 18.33
C ALA A 49 -33.12 10.16 19.59
N ASP A 50 -33.31 10.96 20.64
CA ASP A 50 -32.26 11.19 21.65
C ASP A 50 -32.34 10.31 22.92
N ILE A 51 -33.45 9.60 23.14
CA ILE A 51 -33.64 8.79 24.36
C ILE A 51 -33.21 7.32 24.15
N GLN A 52 -33.21 6.82 22.91
CA GLN A 52 -32.74 5.46 22.59
C GLN A 52 -31.24 5.40 22.29
N SER A 53 -30.62 6.47 21.76
CA SER A 53 -29.18 6.53 21.51
C SER A 53 -28.38 6.47 22.82
N ASN A 54 -28.78 7.23 23.84
CA ASN A 54 -28.02 7.35 25.09
C ASN A 54 -27.90 6.04 25.90
N ALA A 55 -28.97 5.23 26.00
CA ALA A 55 -28.91 3.94 26.71
C ALA A 55 -28.07 2.88 25.98
N SER A 56 -28.04 2.93 24.64
CA SER A 56 -27.22 2.06 23.80
C SER A 56 -25.75 2.50 23.73
N GLN A 57 -25.47 3.80 23.80
CA GLN A 57 -24.12 4.36 23.87
C GLN A 57 -23.47 4.07 25.22
N GLU A 58 -24.20 4.17 26.33
CA GLU A 58 -23.64 3.91 27.66
C GLU A 58 -23.24 2.44 27.85
N THR A 59 -24.04 1.51 27.29
CA THR A 59 -23.70 0.08 27.25
C THR A 59 -22.54 -0.22 26.30
N LEU A 60 -22.43 0.48 25.17
CA LEU A 60 -21.29 0.41 24.26
C LEU A 60 -20.00 0.93 24.89
N LEU A 61 -20.04 2.05 25.61
CA LEU A 61 -18.89 2.63 26.30
C LEU A 61 -18.42 1.76 27.47
N GLN A 62 -19.34 1.14 28.21
CA GLN A 62 -18.99 0.13 29.22
C GLN A 62 -18.32 -1.10 28.59
N ARG A 63 -18.72 -1.50 27.38
CA ARG A 63 -18.14 -2.64 26.67
C ARG A 63 -16.77 -2.30 26.05
N ILE A 64 -16.60 -1.08 25.54
CA ILE A 64 -15.31 -0.57 25.05
C ILE A 64 -14.30 -0.48 26.21
N SER A 65 -14.67 0.11 27.36
CA SER A 65 -13.76 0.17 28.53
C SER A 65 -13.41 -1.21 29.09
N ALA A 66 -14.30 -2.20 28.95
CA ALA A 66 -14.02 -3.59 29.31
C ALA A 66 -13.05 -4.26 28.33
N LEU A 67 -13.18 -3.99 27.04
CA LEU A 67 -12.28 -4.48 26.00
C LEU A 67 -10.90 -3.82 26.09
N GLU A 68 -10.83 -2.53 26.37
CA GLU A 68 -9.58 -1.80 26.59
C GLU A 68 -8.83 -2.35 27.82
N ARG A 69 -9.52 -2.65 28.92
CA ARG A 69 -8.89 -3.32 30.08
C ARG A 69 -8.36 -4.72 29.74
N LEU A 70 -9.09 -5.49 28.93
CA LEU A 70 -8.65 -6.82 28.50
C LEU A 70 -7.48 -6.76 27.52
N LEU A 71 -7.45 -5.74 26.65
CA LEU A 71 -6.31 -5.47 25.77
C LEU A 71 -5.08 -5.03 26.57
N GLN A 72 -5.25 -4.15 27.55
CA GLN A 72 -4.17 -3.73 28.44
C GLN A 72 -3.60 -4.93 29.22
N GLN A 73 -4.48 -5.78 29.77
CA GLN A 73 -4.05 -7.03 30.42
C GLN A 73 -3.33 -7.99 29.46
N ASN A 74 -3.79 -8.11 28.21
CA ASN A 74 -3.09 -8.94 27.22
C ASN A 74 -1.74 -8.35 26.83
N ILE A 75 -1.62 -7.02 26.70
CA ILE A 75 -0.35 -6.33 26.45
C ILE A 75 0.60 -6.52 27.63
N ASP A 76 0.11 -6.43 28.87
CA ASP A 76 0.88 -6.66 30.09
C ASP A 76 1.33 -8.14 30.21
N LEU A 77 0.46 -9.10 29.88
CA LEU A 77 0.80 -10.54 29.84
C LEU A 77 1.79 -10.88 28.72
N THR A 78 1.66 -10.21 27.56
CA THR A 78 2.55 -10.41 26.41
C THR A 78 3.92 -9.78 26.66
N SER A 79 3.96 -8.59 27.27
CA SER A 79 5.21 -7.94 27.69
C SER A 79 5.88 -8.66 28.87
N ALA A 80 5.10 -9.25 29.80
CA ALA A 80 5.62 -10.15 30.83
C ALA A 80 6.21 -11.45 30.23
N SER A 81 5.61 -11.99 29.16
CA SER A 81 6.16 -13.15 28.43
C SER A 81 7.40 -12.81 27.61
N ILE A 82 7.49 -11.59 27.05
CA ILE A 82 8.69 -11.10 26.35
C ILE A 82 9.83 -10.86 27.35
N ASN A 83 9.52 -10.36 28.56
CA ASN A 83 10.49 -10.23 29.65
C ASN A 83 10.90 -11.59 30.26
N SER A 84 10.03 -12.61 30.26
CA SER A 84 10.40 -13.97 30.70
C SER A 84 11.16 -14.78 29.64
N GLN A 85 11.15 -14.35 28.38
CA GLN A 85 11.98 -14.95 27.32
C GLN A 85 13.39 -14.35 27.25
N GLN A 86 13.63 -13.19 27.87
CA GLN A 86 14.98 -12.64 28.05
C GLN A 86 15.80 -13.36 29.15
N SER A 87 15.18 -14.23 29.95
CA SER A 87 15.86 -15.01 31.01
C SER A 87 16.26 -16.44 30.63
N HIS A 88 15.95 -16.91 29.41
CA HIS A 88 16.43 -18.21 28.91
C HIS A 88 17.24 -18.05 27.61
N THR A 89 18.49 -17.63 27.76
CA THR A 89 19.54 -17.87 26.79
C THR A 89 19.78 -19.37 26.64
N LEU A 90 19.37 -19.95 25.51
CA LEU A 90 19.80 -21.30 25.12
C LEU A 90 21.30 -21.25 24.78
N ARG A 91 22.11 -21.67 25.75
CA ARG A 91 23.51 -22.06 25.59
C ARG A 91 23.64 -23.08 24.44
N SER A 92 24.45 -22.75 23.44
CA SER A 92 25.03 -23.75 22.54
C SER A 92 26.22 -24.43 23.25
N PRO A 93 26.46 -25.75 23.07
CA PRO A 93 27.52 -26.46 23.77
C PRO A 93 28.85 -26.23 23.05
N VAL A 94 29.79 -25.54 23.71
CA VAL A 94 31.22 -25.63 23.38
C VAL A 94 31.99 -25.83 24.69
N SER A 95 32.90 -26.79 24.63
CA SER A 95 33.64 -27.46 25.68
C SER A 95 34.49 -26.55 26.57
N ASP A 96 34.77 -27.08 27.75
CA ASP A 96 35.51 -26.52 28.89
C ASP A 96 36.92 -25.98 28.55
N ALA A 97 37.24 -24.81 29.11
CA ALA A 97 38.53 -24.53 29.74
C ALA A 97 38.42 -23.30 30.66
N GLU A 98 38.95 -23.47 31.87
CA GLU A 98 38.83 -22.62 33.05
C GLU A 98 39.52 -21.26 32.93
N SER A 99 38.95 -20.21 33.55
CA SER A 99 39.47 -19.58 34.78
C SER A 99 39.09 -18.10 34.95
N GLY A 100 38.41 -17.80 36.07
CA GLY A 100 38.82 -16.72 36.97
C GLY A 100 38.22 -15.32 36.85
N ILE A 101 37.32 -15.01 37.81
CA ILE A 101 37.32 -13.80 38.67
C ILE A 101 36.31 -12.65 38.34
N SER A 102 35.26 -12.64 39.17
CA SER A 102 34.55 -11.55 39.89
C SER A 102 33.83 -10.40 39.17
N THR A 103 32.50 -10.51 39.17
CA THR A 103 31.50 -9.59 39.78
C THR A 103 31.80 -8.08 39.85
N ASP A 104 30.97 -7.26 39.21
CA ASP A 104 29.98 -6.48 39.98
C ASP A 104 28.79 -5.99 39.15
N ASN A 105 27.60 -6.16 39.71
CA ASN A 105 26.31 -5.72 39.19
C ASN A 105 26.02 -4.28 39.66
N ARG A 106 25.58 -3.38 38.77
CA ARG A 106 24.41 -2.51 39.02
C ARG A 106 23.90 -1.83 37.74
N PRO A 107 22.57 -1.58 37.65
CA PRO A 107 21.86 -1.25 36.42
C PRO A 107 21.79 0.26 36.21
N VAL A 108 21.75 0.70 34.96
CA VAL A 108 21.28 2.05 34.63
C VAL A 108 20.18 1.91 33.57
N SER A 109 18.95 1.99 34.07
CA SER A 109 17.76 2.31 33.30
C SER A 109 17.94 3.62 32.54
N CYS A 110 17.28 3.76 31.38
CA CYS A 110 16.32 4.83 31.04
C CYS A 110 16.34 5.13 29.53
N LEU A 111 15.37 4.54 28.81
CA LEU A 111 14.84 5.03 27.54
C LEU A 111 13.82 6.13 27.85
N SER A 112 14.24 7.39 27.84
CA SER A 112 13.32 8.55 27.83
C SER A 112 14.09 9.86 27.58
N ALA A 113 14.46 10.13 26.33
CA ALA A 113 14.74 11.49 25.83
C ALA A 113 14.98 11.47 24.30
N LEU A 114 13.91 11.56 23.51
CA LEU A 114 13.99 12.07 22.14
C LEU A 114 12.76 12.97 21.91
N THR A 115 12.85 14.18 22.45
CA THR A 115 12.02 15.31 22.03
C THR A 115 12.94 16.37 21.46
N SER A 116 12.62 16.81 20.24
CA SER A 116 12.80 18.15 19.64
C SER A 116 14.13 18.89 19.86
N ASP A 117 14.78 19.31 18.76
CA ASP A 117 14.78 20.74 18.40
C ASP A 117 15.55 21.04 17.09
N TYR A 118 15.10 22.13 16.47
CA TYR A 118 15.61 22.77 15.26
C TYR A 118 17.01 23.40 15.46
N VAL A 119 17.83 23.26 14.41
CA VAL A 119 18.84 24.19 13.84
C VAL A 119 19.57 25.19 14.77
N THR A 120 20.89 25.02 14.88
CA THR A 120 21.90 26.07 14.56
C THR A 120 23.31 25.46 14.46
N PRO A 121 24.17 25.91 13.50
CA PRO A 121 25.51 25.38 13.33
C PRO A 121 26.48 26.10 14.29
N LEU A 122 26.95 25.40 15.32
CA LEU A 122 28.06 25.87 16.15
C LEU A 122 29.36 25.28 15.63
N ARG A 123 30.02 26.08 14.79
CA ARG A 123 31.42 25.90 14.38
C ARG A 123 32.33 26.25 15.57
N ASN A 124 33.25 25.33 15.86
CA ASN A 124 34.47 25.43 16.67
C ASN A 124 34.34 25.52 18.21
N ALA A 125 34.65 24.41 18.88
CA ALA A 125 35.43 24.40 20.13
C ALA A 125 36.18 23.07 20.33
N ALA A 126 37.50 23.13 20.14
CA ALA A 126 38.56 22.32 20.77
C ALA A 126 38.48 20.78 20.82
N GLY A 127 39.23 20.13 19.92
CA GLY A 127 40.25 19.13 20.33
C GLY A 127 39.82 17.68 20.58
N ILE A 128 38.95 17.11 19.75
CA ILE A 128 38.77 15.65 19.68
C ILE A 128 39.25 15.19 18.29
N PRO A 129 40.19 14.22 18.17
CA PRO A 129 40.58 13.70 16.86
C PRO A 129 39.36 13.06 16.20
N ASP A 130 39.08 13.45 14.96
CA ASP A 130 37.99 12.88 14.17
C ASP A 130 38.33 11.41 13.86
N HIS A 131 37.57 10.48 14.42
CA HIS A 131 37.85 9.05 14.33
C HIS A 131 37.04 8.45 13.17
N GLY A 132 37.70 8.11 12.06
CA GLY A 132 37.05 7.48 10.90
C GLY A 132 36.31 6.20 11.27
N LEU A 133 35.07 6.03 10.78
CA LEU A 133 34.19 4.90 11.15
C LEU A 133 34.54 3.59 10.43
N GLY A 134 35.18 3.63 9.25
CA GLY A 134 35.65 2.44 8.52
C GLY A 134 36.35 2.74 7.18
N THR A 135 36.72 1.68 6.47
CA THR A 135 37.45 1.70 5.19
C THR A 135 36.67 0.95 4.11
N LEU A 136 36.73 1.42 2.86
CA LEU A 136 36.17 0.73 1.68
C LEU A 136 37.27 -0.03 0.94
N ILE A 137 37.04 -1.30 0.64
CA ILE A 137 37.88 -2.12 -0.25
C ILE A 137 37.14 -2.33 -1.56
N THR A 138 37.82 -2.06 -2.68
CA THR A 138 37.32 -2.34 -4.04
C THR A 138 38.10 -3.48 -4.66
N SER A 139 37.42 -4.52 -5.13
CA SER A 139 38.03 -5.67 -5.81
C SER A 139 38.42 -5.31 -7.25
N ALA A 140 39.29 -6.13 -7.85
CA ALA A 140 39.63 -6.02 -9.28
C ALA A 140 38.42 -6.22 -10.22
N THR A 141 37.34 -6.85 -9.73
CA THR A 141 36.07 -7.02 -10.46
C THR A 141 35.09 -5.85 -10.26
N GLY A 142 35.48 -4.82 -9.52
CA GLY A 142 34.67 -3.62 -9.27
C GLY A 142 33.65 -3.76 -8.14
N HIS A 143 33.72 -4.83 -7.34
CA HIS A 143 32.89 -5.01 -6.14
C HIS A 143 33.46 -4.25 -4.95
N VAL A 144 32.59 -3.74 -4.09
CA VAL A 144 32.94 -2.88 -2.97
C VAL A 144 32.53 -3.55 -1.66
N ARG A 145 33.38 -3.40 -0.64
CA ARG A 145 33.11 -3.89 0.71
C ARG A 145 33.53 -2.85 1.74
N TYR A 146 32.64 -2.54 2.67
CA TYR A 146 32.91 -1.73 3.84
C TYR A 146 33.46 -2.58 4.99
N ILE A 147 34.54 -2.09 5.60
CA ILE A 147 35.19 -2.69 6.77
C ILE A 147 35.20 -1.65 7.89
N PRO A 148 34.53 -1.90 9.02
CA PRO A 148 34.57 -0.98 10.15
C PRO A 148 35.98 -0.85 10.74
N SER A 149 36.29 0.31 11.34
CA SER A 149 37.65 0.65 11.83
C SER A 149 38.18 -0.27 12.92
N ASN A 150 37.32 -1.01 13.62
CA ASN A 150 37.73 -2.01 14.61
C ASN A 150 38.43 -3.24 14.00
N ILE A 151 38.21 -3.52 12.70
CA ILE A 151 38.82 -4.63 11.95
C ILE A 151 40.01 -4.16 11.09
N SER A 152 40.05 -2.86 10.73
CA SER A 152 41.08 -2.23 9.89
C SER A 152 42.49 -2.22 10.49
N CYS A 153 42.63 -2.47 11.80
CA CYS A 153 43.91 -2.42 12.52
C CYS A 153 44.78 -3.67 12.38
N ASP A 154 44.26 -4.78 11.83
CA ASP A 154 45.00 -6.02 11.65
C ASP A 154 45.32 -6.22 10.17
N SER A 155 46.56 -5.93 9.77
CA SER A 155 47.03 -6.06 8.38
C SER A 155 46.89 -7.49 7.83
N THR A 156 46.91 -8.49 8.70
CA THR A 156 46.70 -9.91 8.35
C THR A 156 45.24 -10.20 8.01
N LEU A 157 44.29 -9.68 8.81
CA LEU A 157 42.85 -9.79 8.51
C LEU A 157 42.46 -8.95 7.29
N LEU A 158 43.03 -7.74 7.13
CA LEU A 158 42.82 -6.90 5.96
C LEU A 158 43.25 -7.60 4.66
N GLY A 159 44.35 -8.37 4.71
CA GLY A 159 44.80 -9.23 3.61
C GLY A 159 43.79 -10.33 3.26
N LEU A 160 43.14 -10.95 4.26
CA LEU A 160 42.08 -11.94 4.03
C LEU A 160 40.80 -11.33 3.44
N PHE A 161 40.56 -10.03 3.63
CA PHE A 161 39.44 -9.31 3.01
C PHE A 161 39.72 -8.81 1.59
N HIS A 162 40.98 -8.83 1.17
CA HIS A 162 41.40 -8.52 -0.20
C HIS A 162 41.26 -9.73 -1.14
N GLU A 163 41.24 -10.93 -0.59
CA GLU A 163 40.92 -12.15 -1.33
C GLU A 163 39.46 -12.11 -1.84
N PRO A 164 39.21 -12.41 -3.14
CA PRO A 164 37.86 -12.45 -3.66
C PRO A 164 37.06 -13.52 -2.92
N ILE A 165 35.95 -13.13 -2.27
CA ILE A 165 35.03 -14.07 -1.62
C ILE A 165 34.52 -15.02 -2.70
N GLN A 166 35.07 -16.23 -2.77
CA GLN A 166 34.48 -17.27 -3.60
C GLN A 166 33.13 -17.64 -2.98
N PRO A 167 32.02 -17.57 -3.73
CA PRO A 167 30.75 -18.03 -3.22
C PRO A 167 30.92 -19.49 -2.78
N PRO A 168 30.38 -19.89 -1.61
CA PRO A 168 30.42 -21.28 -1.19
C PRO A 168 29.88 -22.15 -2.33
N ALA A 169 30.53 -23.27 -2.64
CA ALA A 169 30.19 -24.19 -3.75
C ALA A 169 28.83 -24.91 -3.59
N VAL A 170 27.92 -24.34 -2.79
CA VAL A 170 26.61 -24.86 -2.49
C VAL A 170 25.67 -24.44 -3.62
N SER A 171 25.37 -25.39 -4.51
CA SER A 171 24.25 -25.25 -5.43
C SER A 171 22.95 -25.30 -4.64
N GLY A 172 22.22 -24.20 -4.61
CA GLY A 172 20.84 -24.18 -4.15
C GLY A 172 20.67 -23.54 -2.77
N PHE A 173 19.82 -22.52 -2.80
CA PHE A 173 19.28 -21.70 -1.72
C PHE A 173 20.09 -20.44 -1.36
N PRO A 174 19.44 -19.24 -1.34
CA PRO A 174 18.04 -18.97 -1.70
C PRO A 174 17.77 -18.96 -3.21
N PHE A 175 18.81 -19.00 -4.05
CA PHE A 175 18.70 -19.10 -5.51
C PHE A 175 19.26 -20.42 -6.01
N SER A 176 18.56 -21.08 -6.92
CA SER A 176 19.14 -22.18 -7.71
C SER A 176 20.07 -21.57 -8.74
N PHE A 177 21.36 -21.48 -8.41
CA PHE A 177 22.43 -21.18 -9.36
C PHE A 177 22.63 -22.40 -10.28
N HIS A 178 21.59 -22.78 -11.05
CA HIS A 178 21.75 -23.77 -12.12
C HIS A 178 22.72 -23.18 -13.14
N SER A 179 23.89 -23.82 -13.28
CA SER A 179 24.98 -23.55 -14.22
C SER A 179 25.13 -22.08 -14.62
N THR A 180 26.16 -21.41 -14.11
CA THR A 180 26.77 -20.18 -14.66
C THR A 180 26.05 -19.70 -15.91
N THR A 181 24.98 -18.92 -15.74
CA THR A 181 24.22 -18.43 -16.89
C THR A 181 25.23 -17.59 -17.65
N ALA A 182 25.68 -18.10 -18.81
CA ALA A 182 26.82 -17.51 -19.49
C ALA A 182 26.49 -16.06 -19.79
N HIS A 183 27.43 -15.13 -19.54
CA HIS A 183 27.25 -13.70 -19.79
C HIS A 183 26.60 -13.43 -21.16
N GLN A 184 27.00 -14.20 -22.17
CA GLN A 184 26.43 -14.18 -23.51
C GLN A 184 24.92 -14.45 -23.54
N SER A 185 24.43 -15.46 -22.81
CA SER A 185 23.00 -15.79 -22.79
C SER A 185 22.13 -14.70 -22.16
N LEU A 186 22.69 -13.87 -21.28
CA LEU A 186 22.00 -12.69 -20.73
C LEU A 186 22.01 -11.54 -21.74
N LEU A 187 23.13 -11.32 -22.43
CA LEU A 187 23.20 -10.33 -23.52
C LEU A 187 22.20 -10.66 -24.64
N ASP A 188 22.02 -11.94 -24.96
CA ASP A 188 21.07 -12.40 -25.98
C ASP A 188 19.60 -12.13 -25.61
N MET A 189 19.29 -11.77 -24.36
CA MET A 189 17.94 -11.37 -23.92
C MET A 189 17.63 -9.89 -24.18
N LEU A 190 18.63 -9.07 -24.56
CA LEU A 190 18.41 -7.66 -24.87
C LEU A 190 17.61 -7.49 -26.16
N PRO A 191 16.77 -6.44 -26.25
CA PRO A 191 16.20 -6.04 -27.53
C PRO A 191 17.30 -5.56 -28.49
N PRO A 192 16.99 -5.45 -29.80
CA PRO A 192 17.97 -4.90 -30.74
C PRO A 192 18.41 -3.49 -30.34
N SER A 193 19.65 -3.14 -30.65
CA SER A 193 20.34 -1.95 -30.13
C SER A 193 19.55 -0.64 -30.31
N ARG A 194 18.85 -0.49 -31.44
CA ARG A 194 18.00 0.68 -31.69
C ARG A 194 16.86 0.80 -30.69
N GLN A 195 16.05 -0.23 -30.53
CA GLN A 195 14.93 -0.26 -29.58
C GLN A 195 15.42 -0.15 -28.13
N CYS A 196 16.59 -0.74 -27.83
CA CYS A 196 17.25 -0.58 -26.54
C CYS A 196 17.56 0.91 -26.24
N GLY A 197 18.17 1.62 -27.20
CA GLY A 197 18.46 3.04 -27.06
C GLY A 197 17.21 3.91 -26.93
N GLU A 198 16.16 3.64 -27.72
CA GLU A 198 14.87 4.34 -27.63
C GLU A 198 14.23 4.17 -26.24
N LEU A 199 14.21 2.95 -25.69
CA LEU A 199 13.71 2.68 -24.34
C LEU A 199 14.56 3.35 -23.25
N ILE A 200 15.89 3.38 -23.40
CA ILE A 200 16.75 4.09 -22.44
C ILE A 200 16.49 5.60 -22.44
N SER A 201 16.24 6.22 -23.61
CA SER A 201 15.81 7.62 -23.67
C SER A 201 14.51 7.82 -22.90
N ILE A 202 13.51 6.97 -23.11
CA ILE A 202 12.22 7.06 -22.42
C ILE A 202 12.37 6.90 -20.90
N PHE A 203 13.26 6.00 -20.45
CA PHE A 203 13.60 5.88 -19.04
C PHE A 203 14.16 7.19 -18.47
N LEU A 204 15.10 7.81 -19.17
CA LEU A 204 15.73 9.08 -18.74
C LEU A 204 14.75 10.26 -18.80
N ASP A 205 13.82 10.26 -19.77
CA ASP A 205 12.85 11.35 -19.97
C ASP A 205 11.69 11.29 -18.97
N VAL A 206 11.28 10.09 -18.56
CA VAL A 206 10.07 9.88 -17.74
C VAL A 206 10.39 9.43 -16.31
N PHE A 207 11.24 8.41 -16.14
CA PHE A 207 11.47 7.79 -14.82
C PHE A 207 12.59 8.43 -14.04
N SER A 208 13.72 8.77 -14.68
CA SER A 208 14.84 9.42 -13.97
C SER A 208 14.38 10.69 -13.22
N PRO A 209 13.51 11.56 -13.78
CA PRO A 209 13.04 12.73 -13.04
C PRO A 209 12.10 12.39 -11.87
N LEU A 210 11.28 11.34 -11.99
CA LEU A 210 10.34 10.92 -10.94
C LEU A 210 11.02 10.18 -9.78
N PHE A 211 12.05 9.41 -10.09
CA PHE A 211 12.75 8.58 -9.12
C PHE A 211 14.25 8.60 -9.40
N HIS A 212 14.85 9.77 -9.17
CA HIS A 212 16.23 10.07 -9.49
C HIS A 212 17.20 9.36 -8.54
N ILE A 213 17.69 8.20 -8.98
CA ILE A 213 18.65 7.34 -8.26
C ILE A 213 19.96 7.20 -9.05
N LEU A 214 19.89 7.40 -10.36
CA LEU A 214 21.03 7.29 -11.26
C LEU A 214 21.53 8.69 -11.57
N HIS A 215 22.84 8.87 -11.50
CA HIS A 215 23.49 10.04 -12.07
C HIS A 215 23.45 9.91 -13.60
N ASP A 216 22.60 10.69 -14.26
CA ASP A 216 22.29 10.51 -15.69
C ASP A 216 23.56 10.55 -16.57
N PRO A 217 24.51 11.48 -16.39
CA PRO A 217 25.72 11.53 -17.22
C PRO A 217 26.60 10.29 -17.07
N THR A 218 26.76 9.78 -15.84
CA THR A 218 27.57 8.56 -15.60
C THR A 218 26.89 7.34 -16.21
N PHE A 219 25.57 7.23 -16.06
CA PHE A 219 24.81 6.13 -16.63
C PHE A 219 24.89 6.14 -18.17
N GLN A 220 24.70 7.29 -18.81
CA GLN A 220 24.78 7.44 -20.26
C GLN A 220 26.18 7.15 -20.81
N SER A 221 27.23 7.65 -20.14
CA SER A 221 28.62 7.37 -20.50
C SER A 221 28.93 5.87 -20.43
N THR A 222 28.52 5.22 -19.34
CA THR A 222 28.68 3.77 -19.14
C THR A 222 27.86 2.96 -20.15
N TYR A 223 26.65 3.41 -20.48
CA TYR A 223 25.80 2.78 -21.49
C TYR A 223 26.39 2.90 -22.90
N THR A 224 27.01 4.04 -23.23
CA THR A 224 27.70 4.24 -24.51
C THR A 224 28.92 3.32 -24.62
N ALA A 225 29.69 3.16 -23.53
CA ALA A 225 30.79 2.19 -23.47
C ALA A 225 30.27 0.75 -23.65
N PHE A 226 29.15 0.42 -23.00
CA PHE A 226 28.47 -0.87 -23.15
C PHE A 226 28.01 -1.13 -24.59
N GLN A 227 27.50 -0.13 -25.31
CA GLN A 227 27.11 -0.30 -26.72
C GLN A 227 28.31 -0.65 -27.62
N ASN A 228 29.50 -0.13 -27.31
CA ASN A 228 30.72 -0.40 -28.07
C ASN A 228 31.31 -1.77 -27.75
N ASP A 229 31.28 -2.19 -26.48
CA ASP A 229 31.75 -3.51 -26.06
C ASP A 229 30.83 -4.14 -25.00
N PRO A 230 29.74 -4.81 -25.43
CA PRO A 230 28.78 -5.43 -24.50
C PRO A 230 29.38 -6.57 -23.68
N LYS A 231 30.50 -7.16 -24.11
CA LYS A 231 31.06 -8.35 -23.45
C LYS A 231 31.89 -8.01 -22.22
N SER A 232 32.40 -6.79 -22.13
CA SER A 232 33.20 -6.33 -20.99
C SER A 232 32.39 -5.71 -19.85
N SER A 233 31.08 -5.49 -20.03
CA SER A 233 30.24 -4.93 -18.98
C SER A 233 30.05 -5.87 -17.79
N SER A 234 29.89 -5.31 -16.60
CA SER A 234 29.53 -6.09 -15.42
C SER A 234 28.08 -6.57 -15.47
N LEU A 235 27.81 -7.70 -14.83
CA LEU A 235 26.46 -8.26 -14.70
C LEU A 235 25.53 -7.33 -13.92
N ALA A 236 26.00 -6.67 -12.86
CA ALA A 236 25.23 -5.64 -12.16
C ALA A 236 24.78 -4.50 -13.07
N PHE A 237 25.66 -4.00 -13.95
CA PHE A 237 25.29 -2.94 -14.90
C PHE A 237 24.33 -3.45 -15.98
N LEU A 238 24.53 -4.67 -16.50
CA LEU A 238 23.57 -5.29 -17.42
C LEU A 238 22.19 -5.45 -16.77
N GLY A 239 22.14 -5.83 -15.50
CA GLY A 239 20.91 -5.86 -14.70
C GLY A 239 20.25 -4.48 -14.59
N LEU A 240 21.07 -3.44 -14.38
CA LEU A 240 20.61 -2.05 -14.34
C LEU A 240 19.99 -1.60 -15.67
N VAL A 241 20.60 -1.96 -16.80
CA VAL A 241 20.03 -1.72 -18.14
C VAL A 241 18.69 -2.43 -18.29
N PHE A 242 18.59 -3.71 -17.92
CA PHE A 242 17.33 -4.44 -18.01
C PHE A 242 16.21 -3.81 -17.17
N ILE A 243 16.48 -3.40 -15.93
CA ILE A 243 15.42 -2.77 -15.12
C ILE A 243 15.02 -1.39 -15.66
N ALA A 244 15.96 -0.62 -16.21
CA ALA A 244 15.65 0.63 -16.91
C ALA A 244 14.73 0.40 -18.12
N LEU A 245 15.01 -0.63 -18.94
CA LEU A 245 14.12 -1.05 -20.03
C LEU A 245 12.74 -1.49 -19.52
N GLY A 246 12.71 -2.25 -18.41
CA GLY A 246 11.48 -2.73 -17.79
C GLY A 246 10.56 -1.59 -17.31
N LEU A 247 11.15 -0.53 -16.76
CA LEU A 247 10.44 0.69 -16.37
C LEU A 247 10.03 1.49 -17.61
N ALA A 248 10.93 1.73 -18.56
CA ALA A 248 10.61 2.48 -19.80
C ALA A 248 9.37 1.94 -20.52
N VAL A 249 9.23 0.61 -20.59
CA VAL A 249 8.08 -0.05 -21.19
C VAL A 249 6.75 0.34 -20.54
N THR A 250 6.72 0.60 -19.23
CA THR A 250 5.48 0.98 -18.54
C THR A 250 5.06 2.42 -18.79
N ALA A 251 5.93 3.26 -19.36
CA ALA A 251 5.61 4.62 -19.80
C ALA A 251 5.17 4.71 -21.27
N LEU A 252 5.15 3.60 -22.01
CA LEU A 252 4.75 3.60 -23.42
C LEU A 252 3.24 3.78 -23.58
N ASP A 253 2.84 4.64 -24.54
CA ASP A 253 1.46 4.71 -24.99
C ASP A 253 1.04 3.41 -25.69
N LYS A 254 -0.25 3.04 -25.61
CA LYS A 254 -0.79 1.82 -26.22
C LYS A 254 -0.60 1.77 -27.74
N SER A 255 -0.41 2.90 -28.40
CA SER A 255 -0.17 3.00 -29.84
C SER A 255 1.32 3.02 -30.23
N HIS A 256 2.25 2.96 -29.26
CA HIS A 256 3.68 3.09 -29.52
C HIS A 256 4.24 1.89 -30.30
N HIS A 257 5.05 2.14 -31.35
CA HIS A 257 5.59 1.11 -32.27
C HIS A 257 6.44 0.05 -31.56
N LEU A 258 7.19 0.45 -30.53
CA LEU A 258 7.99 -0.48 -29.71
C LEU A 258 7.18 -1.65 -29.12
N LEU A 259 5.88 -1.46 -28.85
CA LEU A 259 5.02 -2.53 -28.34
C LEU A 259 4.72 -3.58 -29.40
N SER A 260 4.56 -3.20 -30.67
CA SER A 260 4.41 -4.15 -31.78
C SER A 260 5.73 -4.81 -32.18
N ASP A 261 6.84 -4.07 -32.08
CA ASP A 261 8.16 -4.55 -32.49
C ASP A 261 8.74 -5.58 -31.51
N LEU A 262 8.55 -5.37 -30.21
CA LEU A 262 9.13 -6.20 -29.15
C LEU A 262 8.13 -7.20 -28.54
N GLY A 263 6.85 -6.85 -28.61
CA GLY A 263 5.75 -7.61 -28.04
C GLY A 263 5.39 -8.86 -28.85
N ARG A 264 4.73 -9.80 -28.19
CA ARG A 264 4.15 -11.01 -28.83
C ARG A 264 2.71 -11.27 -28.41
N GLU A 265 2.20 -10.46 -27.49
CA GLU A 265 0.85 -10.57 -26.96
C GLU A 265 -0.15 -9.90 -27.89
N SER A 266 -1.41 -10.32 -27.77
CA SER A 266 -2.54 -9.86 -28.58
C SER A 266 -2.93 -8.40 -28.34
N SER A 267 -2.62 -7.84 -27.16
CA SER A 267 -2.97 -6.46 -26.81
C SER A 267 -1.76 -5.63 -26.36
N PRO A 268 -1.75 -4.30 -26.61
CA PRO A 268 -0.68 -3.42 -26.15
C PRO A 268 -0.47 -3.45 -24.63
N ALA A 269 -1.55 -3.52 -23.85
CA ALA A 269 -1.47 -3.61 -22.40
C ALA A 269 -0.85 -4.94 -21.92
N ALA A 270 -1.17 -6.05 -22.59
CA ALA A 270 -0.51 -7.33 -22.32
C ALA A 270 0.98 -7.29 -22.71
N ASN A 271 1.33 -6.65 -23.82
CA ASN A 271 2.72 -6.45 -24.23
C ASN A 271 3.52 -5.65 -23.20
N ILE A 272 2.97 -4.55 -22.68
CA ILE A 272 3.60 -3.77 -21.60
C ILE A 272 3.89 -4.66 -20.38
N ARG A 273 2.89 -5.39 -19.88
CA ARG A 273 3.06 -6.28 -18.71
C ARG A 273 4.07 -7.40 -18.97
N SER A 274 3.97 -8.06 -20.12
CA SER A 274 4.83 -9.18 -20.52
C SER A 274 6.29 -8.75 -20.68
N LEU A 275 6.54 -7.62 -21.35
CA LEU A 275 7.88 -7.04 -21.54
C LEU A 275 8.47 -6.53 -20.22
N ALA A 276 7.71 -5.77 -19.43
CA ALA A 276 8.15 -5.29 -18.12
C ALA A 276 8.48 -6.46 -17.17
N ALA A 277 7.67 -7.53 -17.14
CA ALA A 277 7.97 -8.74 -16.38
C ALA A 277 9.21 -9.47 -16.88
N ARG A 278 9.38 -9.57 -18.21
CA ARG A 278 10.55 -10.20 -18.84
C ARG A 278 11.84 -9.48 -18.46
N TYR A 279 11.87 -8.16 -18.57
CA TYR A 279 13.04 -7.36 -18.24
C TYR A 279 13.34 -7.33 -16.74
N ARG A 280 12.32 -7.28 -15.87
CA ARG A 280 12.51 -7.50 -14.41
C ARG A 280 13.13 -8.86 -14.11
N SER A 281 12.65 -9.92 -14.77
CA SER A 281 13.22 -11.27 -14.63
C SER A 281 14.67 -11.33 -15.11
N ALA A 282 14.99 -10.70 -16.24
CA ALA A 282 16.35 -10.61 -16.76
C ALA A 282 17.29 -9.85 -15.82
N ALA A 283 16.84 -8.73 -15.24
CA ALA A 283 17.60 -7.99 -14.23
C ALA A 283 17.91 -8.87 -13.00
N MET A 284 16.92 -9.61 -12.48
CA MET A 284 17.13 -10.52 -11.36
C MET A 284 18.07 -11.68 -11.70
N LYS A 285 18.03 -12.20 -12.96
CA LYS A 285 18.99 -13.20 -13.44
C LYS A 285 20.42 -12.66 -13.51
N CYS A 286 20.59 -11.40 -13.93
CA CYS A 286 21.90 -10.76 -13.95
C CYS A 286 22.47 -10.62 -12.52
N LEU A 287 21.66 -10.14 -11.57
CA LEU A 287 22.05 -10.04 -10.16
C LEU A 287 22.39 -11.40 -9.56
N ALA A 288 21.57 -12.43 -9.81
CA ALA A 288 21.84 -13.78 -9.36
C ALA A 288 23.14 -14.33 -9.96
N ALA A 289 23.38 -14.13 -11.25
CA ALA A 289 24.62 -14.55 -11.91
C ALA A 289 25.86 -13.81 -11.37
N ASP A 290 25.70 -12.56 -10.93
CA ASP A 290 26.75 -11.75 -10.29
C ASP A 290 26.99 -12.14 -8.82
N ASN A 291 26.24 -13.11 -8.30
CA ASN A 291 26.26 -13.52 -6.89
C ASN A 291 26.02 -12.32 -5.95
N PHE A 292 24.99 -11.52 -6.26
CA PHE A 292 24.66 -10.29 -5.52
C PHE A 292 24.34 -10.47 -4.03
N LEU A 293 24.39 -11.68 -3.46
CA LEU A 293 24.32 -11.92 -2.01
C LEU A 293 25.70 -11.98 -1.34
N TRP A 294 26.76 -12.13 -2.13
CA TRP A 294 28.14 -12.27 -1.66
C TRP A 294 29.07 -11.19 -2.18
N GLN A 295 28.85 -10.69 -3.40
CA GLN A 295 29.63 -9.63 -4.01
C GLN A 295 28.67 -8.54 -4.49
N HIS A 296 28.98 -7.28 -4.19
CA HIS A 296 28.08 -6.16 -4.45
C HIS A 296 28.86 -4.92 -4.86
N ASN A 297 28.23 -4.04 -5.62
CA ASN A 297 28.74 -2.71 -5.93
C ASN A 297 27.57 -1.71 -5.96
N LEU A 298 27.85 -0.45 -6.31
CA LEU A 298 26.83 0.58 -6.40
C LEU A 298 25.74 0.25 -7.43
N HIS A 299 26.11 -0.32 -8.60
CA HIS A 299 25.13 -0.74 -9.61
C HIS A 299 24.20 -1.84 -9.07
N THR A 300 24.71 -2.75 -8.21
CA THR A 300 23.88 -3.75 -7.52
C THR A 300 22.78 -3.07 -6.71
N VAL A 301 23.13 -2.08 -5.88
CA VAL A 301 22.16 -1.37 -5.03
C VAL A 301 21.18 -0.56 -5.89
N GLN A 302 21.67 0.20 -6.87
CA GLN A 302 20.82 0.98 -7.79
C GLN A 302 19.83 0.08 -8.54
N CYS A 303 20.29 -1.06 -9.05
CA CYS A 303 19.45 -2.04 -9.73
C CYS A 303 18.41 -2.62 -8.79
N LEU A 304 18.78 -2.98 -7.56
CA LEU A 304 17.85 -3.51 -6.55
C LEU A 304 16.77 -2.50 -6.16
N VAL A 305 17.14 -1.22 -5.96
CA VAL A 305 16.16 -0.19 -5.60
C VAL A 305 15.17 0.06 -6.74
N LEU A 306 15.65 0.14 -7.99
CA LEU A 306 14.76 0.24 -9.16
C LEU A 306 13.89 -1.02 -9.36
N LEU A 307 14.43 -2.19 -9.03
CA LEU A 307 13.68 -3.46 -9.08
C LEU A 307 12.58 -3.50 -8.02
N ILE A 308 12.86 -3.05 -6.80
CA ILE A 308 11.86 -2.91 -5.71
C ILE A 308 10.76 -1.93 -6.14
N TYR A 309 11.14 -0.79 -6.72
CA TYR A 309 10.20 0.18 -7.26
C TYR A 309 9.29 -0.47 -8.30
N ALA A 310 9.86 -1.14 -9.31
CA ALA A 310 9.10 -1.80 -10.36
C ALA A 310 8.20 -2.95 -9.83
N ILE A 311 8.63 -3.69 -8.80
CA ILE A 311 7.83 -4.75 -8.18
C ILE A 311 6.66 -4.16 -7.39
N ASN A 312 6.89 -3.13 -6.60
CA ASN A 312 5.83 -2.46 -5.83
C ASN A 312 4.75 -1.87 -6.75
N HIS A 313 5.17 -1.25 -7.86
CA HIS A 313 4.27 -0.72 -8.88
C HIS A 313 3.60 -1.80 -9.75
N ALA A 314 4.05 -3.05 -9.66
CA ALA A 314 3.37 -4.22 -10.22
C ALA A 314 2.61 -5.02 -9.16
N HIS A 315 2.38 -4.45 -7.96
CA HIS A 315 1.72 -5.09 -6.81
C HIS A 315 2.36 -6.40 -6.34
N GLY A 316 3.66 -6.59 -6.58
CA GLY A 316 4.41 -7.75 -6.11
C GLY A 316 5.00 -7.56 -4.71
N PRO A 317 5.35 -8.65 -3.99
CA PRO A 317 5.97 -8.57 -2.68
C PRO A 317 7.45 -8.18 -2.79
N ALA A 318 7.81 -6.97 -2.32
CA ALA A 318 9.20 -6.49 -2.33
C ALA A 318 9.86 -6.39 -0.95
N TRP A 319 9.15 -6.68 0.15
CA TRP A 319 9.64 -6.44 1.52
C TRP A 319 10.95 -7.17 1.85
N ALA A 320 11.05 -8.46 1.50
CA ALA A 320 12.27 -9.24 1.72
C ALA A 320 13.45 -8.65 0.92
N LEU A 321 13.20 -8.27 -0.34
CA LEU A 321 14.20 -7.66 -1.21
C LEU A 321 14.65 -6.29 -0.67
N LEU A 322 13.74 -5.51 -0.09
CA LEU A 322 14.05 -4.24 0.58
C LEU A 322 14.99 -4.45 1.78
N GLY A 323 14.70 -5.43 2.64
CA GLY A 323 15.57 -5.77 3.77
C GLY A 323 16.96 -6.23 3.32
N THR A 324 17.03 -7.07 2.28
CA THR A 324 18.31 -7.49 1.68
C THR A 324 19.07 -6.29 1.09
N THR A 325 18.38 -5.40 0.36
CA THR A 325 18.98 -4.23 -0.28
C THR A 325 19.55 -3.27 0.76
N LEU A 326 18.85 -3.06 1.88
CA LEU A 326 19.35 -2.26 3.00
C LEU A 326 20.66 -2.83 3.55
N ASN A 327 20.71 -4.15 3.79
CA ASN A 327 21.92 -4.80 4.30
C ASN A 327 23.07 -4.71 3.29
N ILE A 328 22.80 -4.83 1.99
CA ILE A 328 23.81 -4.66 0.93
C ILE A 328 24.30 -3.21 0.88
N ALA A 329 23.40 -2.22 0.98
CA ALA A 329 23.77 -0.81 1.03
C ALA A 329 24.68 -0.49 2.23
N VAL A 330 24.37 -1.06 3.40
CA VAL A 330 25.25 -0.99 4.58
C VAL A 330 26.60 -1.66 4.30
N ALA A 331 26.59 -2.85 3.69
CA ALA A 331 27.80 -3.62 3.38
C ALA A 331 28.75 -2.93 2.37
N ILE A 332 28.25 -2.03 1.53
CA ILE A 332 29.08 -1.19 0.64
C ILE A 332 29.35 0.21 1.19
N GLY A 333 28.90 0.50 2.42
CA GLY A 333 29.23 1.74 3.14
C GLY A 333 28.28 2.92 2.91
N CYS A 334 27.11 2.75 2.29
CA CYS A 334 26.15 3.84 2.04
C CYS A 334 25.55 4.45 3.32
N HIS A 335 25.81 3.86 4.48
CA HIS A 335 25.35 4.32 5.79
C HIS A 335 26.35 5.27 6.48
N VAL A 336 27.47 5.59 5.82
CA VAL A 336 28.56 6.41 6.35
C VAL A 336 28.78 7.59 5.39
N ASP A 337 28.85 8.80 5.94
CA ASP A 337 29.12 10.00 5.13
C ASP A 337 30.56 9.92 4.56
N PRO A 338 30.77 10.27 3.28
CA PRO A 338 32.10 10.21 2.65
C PRO A 338 33.19 10.99 3.39
N GLU A 339 32.84 12.09 4.04
CA GLU A 339 33.75 12.91 4.86
C GLU A 339 34.31 12.15 6.07
N THR A 340 33.63 11.09 6.52
CA THR A 340 34.00 10.27 7.69
C THR A 340 34.70 8.96 7.30
N LEU A 341 34.79 8.68 5.99
CA LEU A 341 35.56 7.57 5.43
C LEU A 341 37.01 8.03 5.24
N ASP A 342 37.83 7.93 6.29
CA ASP A 342 39.24 8.33 6.23
C ASP A 342 40.23 7.16 6.29
N ASN A 343 41.28 7.29 5.49
CA ASN A 343 42.33 6.29 5.23
C ASN A 343 43.34 6.21 6.38
N THR A 344 42.94 5.81 7.58
CA THR A 344 43.94 5.37 8.57
C THR A 344 43.35 4.50 9.65
N CYS A 345 44.04 3.38 9.88
CA CYS A 345 43.80 2.40 10.93
C CYS A 345 43.96 3.09 12.30
N LEU A 346 42.95 3.02 13.18
CA LEU A 346 43.08 2.85 14.65
C LEU A 346 41.68 2.79 15.28
N GLY A 347 41.40 1.70 16.00
CA GLY A 347 40.05 1.29 16.42
C GLY A 347 39.60 1.74 17.81
N ASN A 348 38.31 1.51 18.08
CA ASN A 348 37.77 1.24 19.41
C ASN A 348 36.48 0.42 19.33
N LEU A 349 36.24 -0.41 20.35
CA LEU A 349 35.17 -1.42 20.42
C LEU A 349 33.87 -0.81 20.96
N THR A 350 32.80 -0.75 20.16
CA THR A 350 31.43 -0.59 20.68
C THR A 350 30.46 -1.56 19.97
N PRO A 351 29.47 -2.11 20.71
CA PRO A 351 28.45 -2.99 20.14
C PRO A 351 27.51 -2.18 19.24
N PHE A 352 27.22 -2.73 18.05
CA PHE A 352 26.51 -2.09 16.94
C PHE A 352 25.27 -1.27 17.35
N ARG A 353 25.35 0.05 17.19
CA ARG A 353 24.19 0.91 16.91
C ARG A 353 24.33 1.40 15.46
N LEU A 354 23.36 1.07 14.61
CA LEU A 354 23.17 1.74 13.33
C LEU A 354 22.69 3.17 13.64
N ASP A 355 23.64 4.11 13.76
CA ASP A 355 23.29 5.53 13.77
C ASP A 355 22.92 5.90 12.32
N ASN A 356 21.62 5.86 12.01
CA ASN A 356 21.04 6.22 10.69
C ASN A 356 21.12 7.74 10.40
N LYS A 357 22.22 8.40 10.77
CA LYS A 357 22.43 9.85 10.64
C LYS A 357 23.17 10.22 9.36
N VAL A 358 22.86 9.55 8.25
CA VAL A 358 23.39 9.92 6.93
C VAL A 358 22.65 11.17 6.45
N ARG A 359 23.39 12.13 5.87
CA ARG A 359 22.77 13.30 5.26
C ARG A 359 21.88 12.85 4.09
N LEU A 360 20.71 13.48 3.94
CA LEU A 360 19.93 13.29 2.72
C LEU A 360 20.74 13.79 1.51
N PRO A 361 20.50 13.25 0.31
CA PRO A 361 21.13 13.74 -0.91
C PRO A 361 21.00 15.26 -1.06
N ALA A 362 22.00 15.89 -1.64
CA ALA A 362 21.98 17.32 -1.93
C ALA A 362 20.84 17.64 -2.94
N ASP A 363 20.21 18.79 -2.75
CA ASP A 363 19.15 19.31 -3.64
C ASP A 363 19.79 19.98 -4.86
N LEU A 364 20.44 19.18 -5.71
CA LEU A 364 21.24 19.62 -6.87
C LEU A 364 20.83 18.84 -8.13
N ASP A 365 21.07 19.44 -9.29
CA ASP A 365 21.04 18.74 -10.57
C ASP A 365 22.38 18.05 -10.85
N ASP A 366 22.36 16.97 -11.63
CA ASP A 366 23.57 16.22 -12.01
C ASP A 366 24.65 17.12 -12.65
N GLU A 367 24.23 18.07 -13.48
CA GLU A 367 25.15 18.98 -14.20
C GLU A 367 25.88 19.94 -13.24
N ASP A 368 25.34 20.16 -12.05
CA ASP A 368 25.95 20.99 -11.01
C ASP A 368 27.00 20.22 -10.20
N ILE A 369 27.10 18.90 -10.37
CA ILE A 369 28.08 18.03 -9.70
C ILE A 369 29.43 18.16 -10.42
N LEU A 370 30.17 19.23 -10.10
CA LEU A 370 31.46 19.51 -10.72
C LEU A 370 32.58 18.59 -10.19
N PRO A 371 33.47 18.05 -11.06
CA PRO A 371 34.50 17.07 -10.64
C PRO A 371 35.57 17.57 -9.67
N MET A 372 35.76 18.89 -9.49
CA MET A 372 36.55 19.51 -8.43
C MET A 372 36.33 21.03 -8.49
N SER A 373 35.78 21.65 -7.44
CA SER A 373 36.34 22.84 -6.78
C SER A 373 35.30 23.58 -5.96
N LEU A 374 35.60 23.70 -4.66
CA LEU A 374 35.14 24.76 -3.76
C LEU A 374 35.27 26.12 -4.47
N GLY A 375 34.18 26.88 -4.60
CA GLY A 375 34.26 28.22 -5.16
C GLY A 375 32.93 28.95 -5.31
N ASN A 376 31.86 28.25 -5.72
CA ASN A 376 30.57 28.88 -6.05
C ASN A 376 29.37 28.29 -5.29
N GLU A 377 29.59 27.65 -4.13
CA GLU A 377 28.52 27.03 -3.34
C GLU A 377 27.43 28.05 -2.96
N GLU A 378 27.78 29.30 -2.63
CA GLU A 378 26.81 30.32 -2.22
C GLU A 378 25.92 30.82 -3.37
N VAL A 379 26.47 30.95 -4.58
CA VAL A 379 25.71 31.41 -5.76
C VAL A 379 24.78 30.32 -6.28
N ASN A 380 25.27 29.08 -6.35
CA ASN A 380 24.47 27.93 -6.77
C ASN A 380 23.41 27.57 -5.71
N ALA A 381 23.70 27.72 -4.41
CA ALA A 381 22.71 27.51 -3.35
C ALA A 381 21.55 28.53 -3.41
N GLU A 382 21.79 29.78 -3.80
CA GLU A 382 20.75 30.80 -3.91
C GLU A 382 19.88 30.62 -5.17
N LEU A 383 20.48 30.23 -6.31
CA LEU A 383 19.78 29.85 -7.55
C LEU A 383 18.98 28.56 -7.38
N ASN A 384 19.58 27.54 -6.76
CA ASN A 384 18.92 26.28 -6.46
C ASN A 384 17.85 26.46 -5.39
N LYS A 385 17.87 27.49 -4.54
CA LYS A 385 16.71 27.81 -3.68
C LYS A 385 15.48 28.24 -4.48
N GLN A 386 15.66 28.90 -5.62
CA GLN A 386 14.55 29.42 -6.40
C GLN A 386 13.89 28.35 -7.26
N ASN A 387 14.63 27.55 -8.03
CA ASN A 387 14.06 26.59 -8.97
C ASN A 387 14.20 25.13 -8.50
N PRO A 388 13.24 24.24 -8.81
CA PRO A 388 13.35 22.84 -8.45
C PRO A 388 14.48 22.17 -9.25
N THR A 389 15.22 21.30 -8.57
CA THR A 389 16.22 20.39 -9.15
C THR A 389 15.63 18.99 -9.30
N LYS A 390 16.32 18.07 -9.99
CA LYS A 390 15.98 16.65 -10.07
C LYS A 390 15.75 16.01 -8.69
N MET A 391 16.46 16.47 -7.66
CA MET A 391 16.33 15.96 -6.29
C MET A 391 15.23 16.63 -5.46
N SER A 392 14.75 17.83 -5.83
CA SER A 392 13.77 18.57 -5.04
C SER A 392 12.51 17.75 -4.75
N TYR A 393 11.95 17.05 -5.75
CA TYR A 393 10.72 16.27 -5.60
C TYR A 393 10.84 15.16 -4.55
N ILE A 394 11.88 14.33 -4.65
CA ILE A 394 12.07 13.20 -3.73
C ILE A 394 12.40 13.67 -2.31
N LEU A 395 13.10 14.79 -2.16
CA LEU A 395 13.36 15.41 -0.86
C LEU A 395 12.08 15.91 -0.18
N PHE A 396 11.19 16.58 -0.92
CA PHE A 396 9.85 16.93 -0.41
C PHE A 396 9.06 15.68 -0.03
N LYS A 397 9.09 14.63 -0.85
CA LYS A 397 8.41 13.36 -0.59
C LYS A 397 8.88 12.70 0.71
N PHE A 398 10.18 12.72 1.02
CA PHE A 398 10.69 12.24 2.31
C PHE A 398 10.19 13.07 3.50
N ARG A 399 10.11 14.40 3.37
CA ARG A 399 9.53 15.26 4.41
C ARG A 399 8.05 14.93 4.65
N LEU A 400 7.29 14.73 3.58
CA LEU A 400 5.88 14.32 3.65
C LEU A 400 5.70 12.91 4.23
N TYR A 401 6.60 11.97 3.94
CA TYR A 401 6.57 10.63 4.57
C TYR A 401 6.79 10.67 6.07
N ARG A 402 7.72 11.51 6.55
CA ARG A 402 7.89 11.72 8.00
C ARG A 402 6.62 12.31 8.63
N LEU A 403 6.00 13.30 7.98
CA LEU A 403 4.71 13.83 8.43
C LEU A 403 3.61 12.76 8.44
N ALA A 404 3.54 11.92 7.42
CA ALA A 404 2.59 10.81 7.35
C ALA A 404 2.76 9.87 8.55
N THR A 405 3.99 9.49 8.89
CA THR A 405 4.30 8.67 10.07
C THR A 405 3.83 9.34 11.36
N ASP A 406 4.15 10.62 11.56
CA ASP A 406 3.74 11.37 12.75
C ASP A 406 2.20 11.45 12.88
N ILE A 407 1.51 11.73 11.77
CA ILE A 407 0.04 11.79 11.71
C ILE A 407 -0.56 10.42 12.00
N CYS A 408 -0.05 9.35 11.37
CA CYS A 408 -0.52 7.99 11.60
C CYS A 408 -0.36 7.59 13.07
N HIS A 409 0.76 7.92 13.73
CA HIS A 409 0.95 7.67 15.15
C HIS A 409 -0.07 8.42 16.01
N LEU A 410 -0.31 9.69 15.72
CA LEU A 410 -1.28 10.51 16.45
C LEU A 410 -2.72 9.96 16.31
N VAL A 411 -3.13 9.69 15.06
CA VAL A 411 -4.49 9.26 14.72
C VAL A 411 -4.75 7.80 15.15
N SER A 412 -3.73 6.95 15.19
CA SER A 412 -3.88 5.56 15.64
C SER A 412 -3.86 5.42 17.16
N ALA A 413 -3.21 6.35 17.87
CA ALA A 413 -3.07 6.28 19.33
C ALA A 413 -4.33 6.71 20.09
N THR A 414 -5.18 7.57 19.49
CA THR A 414 -6.30 8.20 20.20
C THR A 414 -7.52 8.36 19.31
N ARG A 415 -8.73 8.18 19.88
CA ARG A 415 -10.00 8.31 19.16
C ARG A 415 -10.30 9.75 18.75
N ILE A 416 -9.91 10.72 19.59
CA ILE A 416 -9.89 12.16 19.29
C ILE A 416 -8.51 12.66 19.70
N PRO A 417 -7.65 13.03 18.74
CA PRO A 417 -6.32 13.56 19.03
C PRO A 417 -6.35 14.83 19.87
N ASP A 418 -5.26 15.18 20.54
CA ASP A 418 -5.13 16.46 21.20
C ASP A 418 -5.15 17.63 20.19
N GLN A 419 -5.81 18.73 20.52
CA GLN A 419 -5.99 19.85 19.59
C GLN A 419 -4.68 20.58 19.30
N MET A 420 -3.78 20.71 20.27
CA MET A 420 -2.49 21.35 20.04
C MET A 420 -1.61 20.48 19.14
N GLN A 421 -1.63 19.15 19.32
CA GLN A 421 -0.89 18.23 18.47
C GLN A 421 -1.42 18.23 17.03
N VAL A 422 -2.75 18.28 16.85
CA VAL A 422 -3.37 18.42 15.51
C VAL A 422 -2.99 19.74 14.87
N GLN A 423 -3.05 20.85 15.62
CA GLN A 423 -2.68 22.16 15.09
C GLN A 423 -1.19 22.20 14.71
N ALA A 424 -0.31 21.66 15.54
CA ALA A 424 1.12 21.61 15.25
C ALA A 424 1.44 20.80 13.98
N LEU A 425 0.78 19.65 13.78
CA LEU A 425 0.93 18.89 12.54
C LEU A 425 0.31 19.60 11.34
N ASN A 426 -0.82 20.26 11.50
CA ASN A 426 -1.44 21.07 10.46
C ASN A 426 -0.52 22.23 10.03
N ASP A 427 0.11 22.92 10.98
CA ASP A 427 1.05 24.01 10.70
C ASP A 427 2.29 23.48 9.95
N ARG A 428 2.78 22.27 10.30
CA ARG A 428 3.86 21.62 9.55
C ARG A 428 3.43 21.22 8.13
N ILE A 429 2.20 20.70 7.94
CA ILE A 429 1.64 20.44 6.60
C ILE A 429 1.58 21.73 5.78
N MET A 430 1.13 22.84 6.39
CA MET A 430 1.05 24.14 5.72
C MET A 430 2.43 24.70 5.38
N LEU A 431 3.42 24.52 6.25
CA LEU A 431 4.81 24.90 5.99
C LEU A 431 5.37 24.16 4.77
N GLU A 432 5.19 22.84 4.71
CA GLU A 432 5.62 22.05 3.55
C GLU A 432 4.85 22.45 2.29
N ARG A 433 3.53 22.70 2.37
CA ARG A 433 2.73 23.16 1.23
C ARG A 433 3.24 24.50 0.68
N ASN A 434 3.57 25.45 1.55
CA ASN A 434 4.08 26.75 1.14
C ASN A 434 5.45 26.62 0.49
N ALA A 435 6.35 25.84 1.09
CA ALA A 435 7.67 25.56 0.52
C ALA A 435 7.57 24.87 -0.86
N GLN A 436 6.60 23.96 -1.05
CA GLN A 436 6.33 23.36 -2.36
C GLN A 436 5.82 24.39 -3.37
N LYS A 437 4.90 25.27 -2.96
CA LYS A 437 4.36 26.32 -3.84
C LYS A 437 5.44 27.31 -4.28
N ASP A 438 6.25 27.78 -3.35
CA ASP A 438 7.36 28.70 -3.66
C ASP A 438 8.35 28.07 -4.65
N ARG A 439 8.51 26.75 -4.56
CA ARG A 439 9.44 26.02 -5.40
C ARG A 439 8.89 25.68 -6.79
N PHE A 440 7.69 25.11 -6.87
CA PHE A 440 7.13 24.53 -8.09
C PHE A 440 5.98 25.34 -8.72
N HIS A 441 5.20 26.09 -7.93
CA HIS A 441 3.95 26.67 -8.41
C HIS A 441 4.15 28.00 -9.15
N GLY A 442 3.29 28.29 -10.13
CA GLY A 442 3.29 29.58 -10.83
C GLY A 442 4.44 29.79 -11.83
N LYS A 443 5.16 28.72 -12.18
CA LYS A 443 6.31 28.76 -13.10
C LYS A 443 6.04 27.90 -14.34
N PRO A 444 5.37 28.44 -15.38
CA PRO A 444 5.05 27.69 -16.59
C PRO A 444 6.30 27.31 -17.40
N GLU A 445 7.43 27.98 -17.16
CA GLU A 445 8.72 27.70 -17.77
C GLU A 445 9.37 26.39 -17.28
N LEU A 446 8.84 25.79 -16.20
CA LEU A 446 9.38 24.54 -15.68
C LEU A 446 9.11 23.38 -16.65
N PRO A 447 10.05 22.41 -16.74
CA PRO A 447 9.82 21.16 -17.44
C PRO A 447 8.51 20.47 -17.02
N ILE A 448 7.88 19.76 -17.96
CA ILE A 448 6.58 19.10 -17.76
C ILE A 448 6.58 18.19 -16.53
N TYR A 449 7.66 17.44 -16.30
CA TYR A 449 7.80 16.57 -15.13
C TYR A 449 7.81 17.36 -13.80
N HIS A 450 8.41 18.55 -13.74
CA HIS A 450 8.35 19.42 -12.56
C HIS A 450 6.95 19.99 -12.34
N GLN A 451 6.21 20.30 -13.40
CA GLN A 451 4.80 20.66 -13.29
C GLN A 451 3.99 19.50 -12.71
N ALA A 452 4.21 18.26 -13.19
CA ALA A 452 3.59 17.05 -12.66
C ALA A 452 3.96 16.83 -11.17
N HIS A 453 5.23 17.00 -10.79
CA HIS A 453 5.69 16.92 -9.40
C HIS A 453 4.90 17.85 -8.47
N SER A 454 4.59 19.08 -8.92
CA SER A 454 3.78 20.03 -8.16
C SER A 454 2.41 19.44 -7.80
N TYR A 455 1.70 18.86 -8.78
CA TYR A 455 0.38 18.28 -8.54
C TYR A 455 0.44 17.01 -7.69
N ILE A 456 1.47 16.18 -7.87
CA ILE A 456 1.66 14.96 -7.08
C ILE A 456 1.94 15.31 -5.60
N LEU A 457 2.82 16.28 -5.34
CA LEU A 457 3.13 16.72 -3.98
C LEU A 457 1.94 17.43 -3.31
N ASP A 458 1.20 18.26 -4.05
CA ASP A 458 0.01 18.93 -3.51
C ASP A 458 -1.08 17.90 -3.18
N ASN A 459 -1.32 16.92 -4.07
CA ASN A 459 -2.21 15.79 -3.79
C ASN A 459 -1.79 15.05 -2.53
N TYR A 460 -0.52 14.69 -2.37
CA TYR A 460 -0.05 14.00 -1.17
C TYR A 460 -0.28 14.84 0.10
N THR A 461 -0.01 16.15 0.03
CA THR A 461 -0.21 17.08 1.15
C THR A 461 -1.71 17.24 1.50
N ASN A 462 -2.60 17.24 0.51
CA ASN A 462 -4.04 17.21 0.70
C ASN A 462 -4.50 15.89 1.34
N HIS A 463 -3.95 14.73 0.94
CA HIS A 463 -4.23 13.45 1.58
C HIS A 463 -3.80 13.41 3.06
N LEU A 464 -2.64 14.01 3.39
CA LEU A 464 -2.23 14.16 4.79
C LEU A 464 -3.19 15.05 5.59
N SER A 465 -3.72 16.11 4.95
CA SER A 465 -4.72 16.98 5.56
C SER A 465 -6.01 16.20 5.86
N LEU A 466 -6.48 15.38 4.90
CA LEU A 466 -7.63 14.49 5.11
C LEU A 466 -7.38 13.49 6.24
N LEU A 467 -6.21 12.85 6.26
CA LEU A 467 -5.87 11.85 7.28
C LEU A 467 -5.83 12.45 8.69
N LEU A 468 -5.25 13.65 8.83
CA LEU A 468 -5.14 14.36 10.10
C LEU A 468 -6.50 14.77 10.67
N HIS A 469 -7.42 15.23 9.81
CA HIS A 469 -8.74 15.75 10.21
C HIS A 469 -9.87 14.72 10.15
N ARG A 470 -9.62 13.52 9.58
CA ARG A 470 -10.58 12.40 9.52
C ARG A 470 -11.24 12.07 10.88
N PRO A 471 -10.54 12.07 12.03
CA PRO A 471 -11.17 11.80 13.33
C PRO A 471 -12.30 12.77 13.71
N CYS A 472 -12.36 13.96 13.11
CA CYS A 472 -13.40 14.95 13.35
C CYS A 472 -14.72 14.65 12.62
N LEU A 473 -14.72 13.80 11.59
CA LEU A 473 -15.88 13.53 10.70
C LEU A 473 -16.98 12.63 11.31
N GLY A 474 -16.90 12.30 12.61
CA GLY A 474 -17.82 11.39 13.28
C GLY A 474 -18.13 11.73 14.74
N VAL A 475 -17.82 12.97 15.16
CA VAL A 475 -18.01 13.43 16.55
C VAL A 475 -19.21 14.37 16.62
N GLU A 476 -20.32 13.91 17.21
CA GLU A 476 -21.47 14.76 17.59
C GLU A 476 -21.55 14.85 19.12
N GLY A 477 -21.65 16.06 19.69
CA GLY A 477 -22.20 16.17 21.06
C GLY A 477 -21.70 17.23 22.06
N GLN A 478 -20.76 18.15 21.79
CA GLN A 478 -20.39 19.21 22.78
C GLN A 478 -20.05 20.57 22.13
N ILE A 479 -20.42 21.69 22.76
CA ILE A 479 -20.33 23.05 22.17
C ILE A 479 -18.89 23.46 21.82
N GLU A 480 -17.89 23.17 22.66
CA GLU A 480 -16.46 23.39 22.33
C GLU A 480 -15.94 22.41 21.28
N SER A 481 -16.51 21.21 21.19
CA SER A 481 -16.16 20.26 20.13
C SER A 481 -16.76 20.64 18.78
N ILE A 482 -17.93 21.32 18.74
CA ILE A 482 -18.60 21.74 17.49
C ILE A 482 -17.71 22.68 16.67
N ALA A 483 -17.12 23.71 17.27
CA ALA A 483 -16.27 24.65 16.54
C ALA A 483 -15.01 23.95 15.99
N ARG A 484 -14.43 23.05 16.77
CA ARG A 484 -13.26 22.23 16.37
C ARG A 484 -13.61 21.26 15.25
N VAL A 485 -14.75 20.60 15.35
CA VAL A 485 -15.28 19.65 14.37
C VAL A 485 -15.60 20.37 13.07
N GLN A 486 -16.19 21.57 13.13
CA GLN A 486 -16.47 22.42 11.97
C GLN A 486 -15.19 22.78 11.20
N ILE A 487 -14.14 23.20 11.91
CA ILE A 487 -12.83 23.47 11.29
C ILE A 487 -12.28 22.20 10.62
N GLY A 488 -12.39 21.03 11.28
CA GLY A 488 -11.96 19.76 10.70
C GLY A 488 -12.72 19.40 9.41
N TYR A 489 -14.05 19.59 9.39
CA TYR A 489 -14.88 19.40 8.19
C TYR A 489 -14.46 20.31 7.04
N GLU A 490 -14.31 21.62 7.29
CA GLU A 490 -13.90 22.60 6.28
C GLU A 490 -12.51 22.26 5.70
N ARG A 491 -11.60 21.78 6.54
CA ARG A 491 -10.26 21.35 6.09
C ARG A 491 -10.32 20.09 5.24
N CYS A 492 -11.16 19.12 5.59
CA CYS A 492 -11.36 17.93 4.79
C CYS A 492 -12.00 18.25 3.43
N GLU A 493 -13.04 19.09 3.42
CA GLU A 493 -13.71 19.53 2.19
C GLU A 493 -12.73 20.26 1.26
N GLN A 494 -11.98 21.22 1.77
CA GLN A 494 -10.97 21.95 1.00
C GLN A 494 -9.92 21.01 0.40
N ALA A 495 -9.42 20.06 1.19
CA ALA A 495 -8.41 19.10 0.73
C ALA A 495 -8.97 18.16 -0.35
N ALA A 496 -10.20 17.66 -0.17
CA ALA A 496 -10.87 16.79 -1.15
C ALA A 496 -11.12 17.50 -2.48
N LEU A 497 -11.64 18.73 -2.45
CA LEU A 497 -11.87 19.54 -3.65
C LEU A 497 -10.56 19.86 -4.38
N ALA A 498 -9.49 20.18 -3.64
CA ALA A 498 -8.17 20.42 -4.23
C ALA A 498 -7.62 19.16 -4.94
N ILE A 499 -7.78 17.98 -4.34
CA ILE A 499 -7.39 16.71 -4.97
C ILE A 499 -8.15 16.49 -6.29
N LEU A 500 -9.48 16.67 -6.29
CA LEU A 500 -10.29 16.49 -7.49
C LEU A 500 -9.90 17.47 -8.60
N SER A 501 -9.69 18.75 -8.26
CA SER A 501 -9.23 19.78 -9.19
C SER A 501 -7.85 19.46 -9.80
N ASN A 502 -6.92 18.96 -8.98
CA ASN A 502 -5.61 18.53 -9.45
C ASN A 502 -5.71 17.33 -10.39
N PHE A 503 -6.58 16.35 -10.09
CA PHE A 503 -6.82 15.20 -10.98
C PHE A 503 -7.47 15.61 -12.30
N GLU A 504 -8.44 16.52 -12.29
CA GLU A 504 -9.03 17.10 -13.50
C GLU A 504 -7.95 17.80 -14.35
N THR A 505 -7.06 18.55 -13.71
CA THR A 505 -5.96 19.24 -14.40
C THR A 505 -4.93 18.27 -14.98
N LEU A 506 -4.57 17.22 -14.24
CA LEU A 506 -3.70 16.16 -14.74
C LEU A 506 -4.36 15.49 -15.96
N HIS A 507 -5.64 15.11 -15.86
CA HIS A 507 -6.35 14.40 -16.92
C HIS A 507 -6.61 15.25 -18.19
N SER A 508 -6.95 16.53 -18.03
CA SER A 508 -7.31 17.42 -19.14
C SER A 508 -6.11 17.89 -19.97
N ARG A 509 -4.88 17.77 -19.45
CA ARG A 509 -3.65 18.19 -20.14
C ARG A 509 -2.94 17.00 -20.79
N PRO A 510 -2.89 16.91 -22.13
CA PRO A 510 -2.23 15.81 -22.83
C PRO A 510 -0.74 15.69 -22.50
N GLU A 511 -0.06 16.80 -22.19
CA GLU A 511 1.37 16.78 -21.86
C GLU A 511 1.64 16.04 -20.53
N LEU A 512 0.65 15.95 -19.65
CA LEU A 512 0.74 15.27 -18.35
C LEU A 512 0.30 13.80 -18.43
N GLN A 513 -0.07 13.31 -19.61
CA GLN A 513 -0.48 11.92 -19.85
C GLN A 513 0.50 10.84 -19.35
N PRO A 514 1.84 11.01 -19.51
CA PRO A 514 2.80 10.04 -18.97
C PRO A 514 2.77 9.93 -17.44
N TYR A 515 2.19 10.90 -16.74
CA TYR A 515 2.13 10.99 -15.27
C TYR A 515 0.78 10.58 -14.69
N TYR A 516 -0.10 9.96 -15.47
CA TYR A 516 -1.39 9.48 -14.98
C TYR A 516 -1.22 8.36 -13.96
N CYS A 517 -1.72 8.58 -12.74
CA CYS A 517 -1.88 7.57 -11.70
C CYS A 517 -3.33 7.08 -11.64
N TYR A 518 -3.63 6.18 -12.58
CA TYR A 518 -4.61 5.07 -12.57
C TYR A 518 -6.02 5.20 -11.93
N ALA A 519 -7.07 4.98 -12.74
CA ALA A 519 -7.93 3.76 -12.68
C ALA A 519 -8.46 3.36 -14.06
N ALA A 520 -8.15 2.12 -14.36
CA ALA A 520 -8.72 1.20 -15.35
C ALA A 520 -7.90 -0.11 -15.25
N GLU A 521 -6.66 -0.02 -14.72
CA GLU A 521 -5.74 -1.13 -14.48
C GLU A 521 -6.20 -2.15 -13.43
N PHE A 522 -7.08 -1.76 -12.49
CA PHE A 522 -7.50 -2.64 -11.39
C PHE A 522 -8.59 -3.63 -11.80
N MET A 523 -9.12 -3.52 -13.02
CA MET A 523 -10.02 -4.56 -13.52
C MET A 523 -9.23 -5.85 -13.77
N PRO A 524 -9.73 -7.01 -13.30
CA PRO A 524 -9.17 -8.29 -13.67
C PRO A 524 -9.08 -8.44 -15.19
N LEU A 525 -8.10 -9.19 -15.66
CA LEU A 525 -8.02 -9.57 -17.07
C LEU A 525 -9.27 -10.36 -17.49
N GLU A 526 -9.58 -10.34 -18.79
CA GLU A 526 -10.72 -11.05 -19.34
C GLU A 526 -10.70 -12.53 -18.96
N GLU A 527 -9.54 -13.16 -19.01
CA GLU A 527 -9.31 -14.45 -18.39
C GLU A 527 -8.32 -14.28 -17.25
N PHE A 528 -8.72 -14.66 -16.03
CA PHE A 528 -7.84 -14.56 -14.88
C PHE A 528 -8.07 -15.72 -13.90
N MET A 529 -6.98 -16.11 -13.24
CA MET A 529 -6.99 -17.19 -12.26
C MET A 529 -7.08 -16.62 -10.84
N TYR A 530 -8.09 -17.05 -10.09
CA TYR A 530 -8.27 -16.68 -8.69
C TYR A 530 -8.68 -17.90 -7.86
N SER A 531 -8.05 -18.09 -6.69
CA SER A 531 -8.24 -19.27 -5.83
C SER A 531 -8.11 -20.62 -6.57
N GLY A 532 -7.27 -20.68 -7.62
CA GLY A 532 -7.07 -21.87 -8.44
C GLY A 532 -8.14 -22.14 -9.49
N TYR A 533 -9.10 -21.23 -9.68
CA TYR A 533 -10.14 -21.31 -10.71
C TYR A 533 -9.91 -20.26 -11.79
N ASN A 534 -10.16 -20.63 -13.05
CA ASN A 534 -10.15 -19.67 -14.14
C ASN A 534 -11.54 -19.03 -14.28
N TYR A 535 -11.57 -17.70 -14.33
CA TYR A 535 -12.78 -16.90 -14.53
C TYR A 535 -12.67 -16.14 -15.85
N GLN A 536 -13.82 -15.99 -16.51
CA GLN A 536 -13.99 -15.03 -17.60
C GLN A 536 -14.64 -13.77 -17.04
N PHE A 537 -13.86 -12.70 -16.90
CA PHE A 537 -14.31 -11.43 -16.33
C PHE A 537 -14.67 -10.42 -17.41
N PRO A 538 -15.87 -9.81 -17.35
CA PRO A 538 -16.30 -8.83 -18.33
C PRO A 538 -15.39 -7.60 -18.30
N GLN A 539 -14.82 -7.26 -19.45
CA GLN A 539 -13.97 -6.07 -19.59
C GLN A 539 -14.83 -4.81 -19.71
N TYR A 540 -14.25 -3.67 -19.30
CA TYR A 540 -14.89 -2.38 -19.48
C TYR A 540 -15.26 -2.12 -20.94
N THR A 541 -16.53 -1.83 -21.17
CA THR A 541 -17.04 -1.34 -22.45
C THR A 541 -17.77 -0.03 -22.21
N ALA A 542 -17.56 0.97 -23.05
CA ALA A 542 -18.17 2.30 -22.89
C ALA A 542 -19.71 2.27 -22.96
N ALA A 543 -20.26 1.23 -23.58
CA ALA A 543 -21.69 0.91 -23.59
C ALA A 543 -21.86 -0.61 -23.68
N GLY A 544 -22.54 -1.22 -22.70
CA GLY A 544 -22.77 -2.66 -22.64
C GLY A 544 -23.12 -3.12 -21.23
N ASN A 545 -23.75 -4.29 -21.13
CA ASN A 545 -23.99 -4.93 -19.84
C ASN A 545 -22.71 -5.65 -19.40
N ASN A 546 -22.26 -5.40 -18.17
CA ASN A 546 -21.00 -5.93 -17.63
C ASN A 546 -21.19 -6.87 -16.43
N ASN A 547 -22.44 -7.18 -16.08
CA ASN A 547 -22.81 -8.12 -15.03
C ASN A 547 -24.26 -8.55 -15.22
N ILE A 548 -24.65 -9.57 -14.44
CA ILE A 548 -26.03 -10.03 -14.33
C ILE A 548 -26.57 -9.61 -12.96
N ILE A 549 -27.77 -9.01 -12.93
CA ILE A 549 -28.49 -8.73 -11.69
C ILE A 549 -29.37 -9.93 -11.36
N SER A 550 -29.27 -10.48 -10.15
CA SER A 550 -29.98 -11.67 -9.68
C SER A 550 -31.50 -11.43 -9.51
N HIS A 551 -32.31 -11.79 -10.51
CA HIS A 551 -33.77 -11.58 -10.56
C HIS A 551 -34.57 -12.87 -10.86
N GLY A 552 -34.08 -14.03 -10.42
CA GLY A 552 -34.79 -15.29 -10.69
C GLY A 552 -34.48 -15.92 -12.05
N GLN A 553 -33.56 -15.36 -12.84
CA GLN A 553 -33.25 -15.92 -14.16
C GLN A 553 -32.59 -17.30 -14.09
N GLU A 554 -32.96 -18.15 -15.06
CA GLU A 554 -32.34 -19.44 -15.29
C GLU A 554 -31.20 -19.32 -16.31
N VAL A 555 -30.03 -19.84 -15.94
CA VAL A 555 -28.82 -19.92 -16.78
C VAL A 555 -28.57 -21.39 -17.13
N GLN A 556 -28.54 -21.67 -18.43
CA GLN A 556 -28.18 -22.99 -18.93
C GLN A 556 -26.67 -23.20 -18.80
N VAL A 557 -26.26 -24.38 -18.34
CA VAL A 557 -24.85 -24.72 -18.12
C VAL A 557 -24.47 -25.96 -18.93
N PRO A 558 -23.18 -26.13 -19.30
CA PRO A 558 -22.75 -27.33 -20.00
C PRO A 558 -23.09 -28.57 -19.18
N ARG A 559 -23.82 -29.52 -19.78
CA ARG A 559 -24.25 -30.74 -19.09
C ARG A 559 -23.04 -31.50 -18.56
N GLY A 560 -23.01 -31.76 -17.25
CA GLY A 560 -21.93 -32.53 -16.64
C GLY A 560 -22.07 -32.66 -15.13
N LYS A 561 -21.20 -33.48 -14.54
CA LYS A 561 -21.12 -33.64 -13.09
C LYS A 561 -20.13 -32.63 -12.52
N TYR A 562 -20.62 -31.78 -11.64
CA TYR A 562 -19.83 -30.75 -10.98
C TYR A 562 -19.89 -30.93 -9.47
N PHE A 563 -18.85 -30.49 -8.78
CA PHE A 563 -18.79 -30.50 -7.32
C PHE A 563 -19.28 -29.17 -6.73
N SER A 564 -18.94 -28.07 -7.38
CA SER A 564 -19.34 -26.73 -6.93
C SER A 564 -19.37 -25.72 -8.08
N VAL A 565 -20.11 -24.65 -7.83
CA VAL A 565 -20.20 -23.44 -8.64
C VAL A 565 -19.54 -22.33 -7.85
N GLN A 566 -18.60 -21.63 -8.47
CA GLN A 566 -17.92 -20.48 -7.89
C GLN A 566 -18.44 -19.23 -8.59
N LEU A 567 -18.91 -18.24 -7.82
CA LEU A 567 -19.48 -17.00 -8.36
C LEU A 567 -18.67 -15.80 -7.85
N LEU A 568 -18.38 -14.85 -8.73
CA LEU A 568 -17.87 -13.54 -8.35
C LEU A 568 -19.03 -12.57 -8.25
N THR A 569 -19.28 -12.08 -7.04
CA THR A 569 -20.53 -11.42 -6.70
C THR A 569 -20.30 -10.17 -5.85
N ALA A 570 -21.21 -9.21 -5.95
CA ALA A 570 -21.23 -8.05 -5.07
C ALA A 570 -22.68 -7.60 -4.86
N ILE A 571 -23.00 -7.11 -3.66
CA ILE A 571 -24.35 -6.67 -3.32
C ILE A 571 -24.35 -5.17 -3.03
N GLU A 572 -25.38 -4.43 -3.44
CA GLU A 572 -25.41 -2.97 -3.32
C GLU A 572 -25.52 -2.47 -1.87
N ASP A 573 -26.71 -2.56 -1.27
CA ASP A 573 -27.09 -1.73 -0.12
C ASP A 573 -27.33 -2.53 1.17
N ALA A 574 -27.39 -3.85 1.11
CA ALA A 574 -27.65 -4.70 2.27
C ALA A 574 -27.18 -6.14 2.04
N ILE A 575 -26.61 -6.78 3.07
CA ILE A 575 -26.17 -8.19 3.00
C ILE A 575 -27.38 -9.08 2.67
N ALA A 576 -27.25 -9.97 1.69
CA ALA A 576 -28.32 -10.88 1.32
C ALA A 576 -27.88 -12.34 1.46
N SER A 577 -28.72 -13.15 2.11
CA SER A 577 -28.58 -14.60 2.20
C SER A 577 -29.78 -15.24 1.52
N THR A 578 -29.53 -16.15 0.58
CA THR A 578 -30.60 -16.78 -0.22
C THR A 578 -30.11 -18.10 -0.81
N THR A 579 -30.92 -18.79 -1.59
CA THR A 579 -30.61 -20.10 -2.16
C THR A 579 -30.50 -20.06 -3.67
N LEU A 580 -29.41 -20.61 -4.20
CA LEU A 580 -29.22 -20.90 -5.61
C LEU A 580 -29.81 -22.29 -5.92
N ASN A 581 -30.62 -22.39 -6.98
CA ASN A 581 -31.28 -23.64 -7.35
C ASN A 581 -30.58 -24.28 -8.54
N ALA A 582 -30.15 -25.52 -8.38
CA ALA A 582 -29.57 -26.32 -9.43
C ALA A 582 -30.60 -27.32 -9.95
N THR A 583 -30.74 -27.42 -11.27
CA THR A 583 -31.62 -28.38 -11.95
C THR A 583 -30.77 -29.42 -12.67
N TYR A 584 -31.12 -30.69 -12.51
CA TYR A 584 -30.40 -31.83 -13.07
C TYR A 584 -31.12 -32.46 -14.25
N ALA A 585 -30.39 -33.20 -15.07
CA ALA A 585 -30.92 -33.86 -16.28
C ALA A 585 -32.03 -34.89 -15.98
N ASP A 586 -32.09 -35.41 -14.75
CA ASP A 586 -33.14 -36.32 -14.28
C ASP A 586 -34.43 -35.60 -13.82
N GLY A 587 -34.45 -34.27 -13.92
CA GLY A 587 -35.56 -33.42 -13.47
C GLY A 587 -35.57 -33.13 -11.97
N SER A 588 -34.59 -33.65 -11.20
CA SER A 588 -34.44 -33.30 -9.79
C SER A 588 -33.80 -31.92 -9.61
N THR A 589 -33.96 -31.34 -8.43
CA THR A 589 -33.39 -30.04 -8.07
C THR A 589 -32.69 -30.08 -6.72
N SER A 590 -31.64 -29.29 -6.55
CA SER A 590 -31.00 -29.04 -5.25
C SER A 590 -30.86 -27.56 -4.96
N PHE A 591 -30.73 -27.21 -3.69
CA PHE A 591 -30.66 -25.84 -3.21
C PHE A 591 -29.38 -25.67 -2.40
N SER A 592 -28.67 -24.58 -2.62
CA SER A 592 -27.47 -24.22 -1.85
C SER A 592 -27.58 -22.79 -1.39
N GLY A 593 -27.32 -22.57 -0.09
CA GLY A 593 -27.22 -21.22 0.45
C GLY A 593 -26.06 -20.46 -0.21
N ILE A 594 -26.31 -19.20 -0.54
CA ILE A 594 -25.32 -18.21 -0.93
C ILE A 594 -25.48 -17.01 0.01
N LEU A 595 -24.35 -16.48 0.47
CA LEU A 595 -24.26 -15.21 1.16
C LEU A 595 -23.55 -14.25 0.21
N GLY A 596 -24.16 -13.10 -0.03
CA GLY A 596 -23.50 -12.00 -0.71
C GLY A 596 -23.30 -10.84 0.25
N GLU A 597 -22.07 -10.34 0.25
CA GLU A 597 -21.65 -9.20 1.05
C GLU A 597 -21.80 -7.90 0.26
N GLN A 598 -21.95 -6.80 0.99
CA GLN A 598 -22.04 -5.48 0.38
C GLN A 598 -20.72 -5.11 -0.28
N TRP A 599 -20.79 -4.64 -1.53
CA TRP A 599 -19.65 -4.24 -2.33
C TRP A 599 -18.86 -3.10 -1.66
N HIS A 600 -19.56 -2.21 -0.97
CA HIS A 600 -19.00 -1.10 -0.22
C HIS A 600 -19.94 -0.74 0.93
N VAL A 601 -19.39 -0.57 2.15
CA VAL A 601 -20.11 -0.02 3.30
C VAL A 601 -19.17 0.83 4.13
N TRP A 602 -19.55 2.08 4.36
CA TRP A 602 -18.88 2.90 5.37
C TRP A 602 -19.55 2.69 6.74
N PRO A 603 -18.81 2.48 7.85
CA PRO A 603 -17.35 2.50 7.99
C PRO A 603 -16.67 1.12 7.87
N TYR A 604 -17.42 0.08 7.50
CA TYR A 604 -16.94 -1.31 7.51
C TYR A 604 -16.18 -1.65 6.23
N THR A 605 -14.87 -1.76 6.33
CA THR A 605 -14.06 -2.30 5.23
C THR A 605 -14.19 -3.83 5.22
N PHE A 606 -15.01 -4.35 4.31
CA PHE A 606 -14.98 -5.76 3.98
C PHE A 606 -13.69 -6.07 3.22
N ALA A 607 -13.05 -7.19 3.56
CA ALA A 607 -11.92 -7.70 2.79
C ALA A 607 -12.49 -8.52 1.62
N GLY A 608 -12.72 -7.86 0.49
CA GLY A 608 -13.11 -8.51 -0.75
C GLY A 608 -12.02 -9.40 -1.33
N ASP A 609 -12.43 -10.31 -2.21
CA ASP A 609 -11.52 -11.14 -3.00
C ASP A 609 -10.85 -10.33 -4.12
N ILE A 610 -11.59 -9.40 -4.71
CA ILE A 610 -11.09 -8.42 -5.68
C ILE A 610 -11.43 -7.04 -5.13
N VAL A 611 -10.40 -6.25 -4.86
CA VAL A 611 -10.53 -4.95 -4.19
C VAL A 611 -10.18 -3.84 -5.16
N PHE A 612 -11.10 -2.90 -5.31
CA PHE A 612 -10.91 -1.67 -6.07
C PHE A 612 -10.67 -0.51 -5.10
N PRO A 613 -9.66 0.34 -5.37
CA PRO A 613 -9.26 1.40 -4.45
C PRO A 613 -10.26 2.56 -4.38
N TYR A 614 -11.20 2.65 -5.33
CA TYR A 614 -12.23 3.68 -5.38
C TYR A 614 -13.37 3.27 -6.32
N LEU A 615 -14.48 3.98 -6.23
CA LEU A 615 -15.64 3.88 -7.11
C LEU A 615 -16.00 5.25 -7.68
N PHE A 616 -16.72 5.28 -8.80
CA PHE A 616 -17.21 6.53 -9.40
C PHE A 616 -18.70 6.69 -9.08
N ASN A 617 -19.07 7.87 -8.59
CA ASN A 617 -20.45 8.29 -8.36
C ASN A 617 -20.84 9.27 -9.48
N ASP A 618 -22.13 9.61 -9.58
CA ASP A 618 -22.65 10.49 -10.64
C ASP A 618 -21.93 11.84 -10.77
N ASN A 619 -21.27 12.31 -9.71
CA ASN A 619 -20.63 13.63 -9.65
C ASN A 619 -19.15 13.63 -9.25
N ALA A 620 -18.57 12.51 -8.75
CA ALA A 620 -17.20 12.50 -8.22
C ALA A 620 -16.66 11.07 -8.02
N MET A 621 -15.36 10.96 -7.80
CA MET A 621 -14.68 9.74 -7.38
C MET A 621 -14.76 9.59 -5.87
N ASP A 622 -15.26 8.44 -5.40
CA ASP A 622 -15.33 8.06 -3.98
C ASP A 622 -14.20 7.08 -3.67
N TYR A 623 -13.29 7.49 -2.79
CA TYR A 623 -12.09 6.74 -2.39
C TYR A 623 -12.36 5.60 -1.40
N ASN A 624 -13.61 5.27 -1.13
CA ASN A 624 -13.92 4.06 -0.39
C ASN A 624 -13.63 2.82 -1.23
N TYR A 625 -13.06 1.81 -0.57
CA TYR A 625 -12.83 0.52 -1.20
C TYR A 625 -14.14 -0.09 -1.66
N SER A 626 -14.16 -0.56 -2.90
CA SER A 626 -15.22 -1.42 -3.40
C SER A 626 -14.69 -2.84 -3.64
N ASN A 627 -15.58 -3.82 -3.47
CA ASN A 627 -15.21 -5.23 -3.35
C ASN A 627 -16.08 -6.11 -4.22
N ILE A 628 -15.47 -7.13 -4.82
CA ILE A 628 -16.15 -8.30 -5.37
C ILE A 628 -15.71 -9.51 -4.54
N PHE A 629 -16.67 -10.37 -4.21
CA PHE A 629 -16.49 -11.54 -3.36
C PHE A 629 -16.68 -12.83 -4.15
N GLN A 630 -15.87 -13.84 -3.84
CA GLN A 630 -16.03 -15.19 -4.32
C GLN A 630 -16.98 -15.94 -3.39
N THR A 631 -18.15 -16.30 -3.91
CA THR A 631 -19.13 -17.13 -3.21
C THR A 631 -19.18 -18.54 -3.82
N ILE A 632 -19.26 -19.55 -2.96
CA ILE A 632 -19.29 -20.95 -3.36
C ILE A 632 -20.69 -21.50 -3.14
N SER A 633 -21.21 -22.19 -4.16
CA SER A 633 -22.44 -22.97 -4.09
C SER A 633 -22.16 -24.43 -4.40
N TRP A 634 -22.62 -25.32 -3.52
CA TRP A 634 -22.41 -26.76 -3.67
C TRP A 634 -23.55 -27.37 -4.50
N VAL A 635 -23.19 -28.30 -5.38
CA VAL A 635 -24.14 -29.04 -6.23
C VAL A 635 -23.94 -30.54 -6.05
N ASP A 636 -24.97 -31.32 -6.37
CA ASP A 636 -24.96 -32.77 -6.28
C ASP A 636 -24.04 -33.36 -7.35
N SER A 637 -22.84 -33.74 -6.92
CA SER A 637 -21.79 -34.26 -7.80
C SER A 637 -22.09 -35.62 -8.40
N GLU A 638 -23.14 -36.32 -7.95
CA GLU A 638 -23.54 -37.60 -8.53
C GLU A 638 -24.38 -37.42 -9.81
N LYS A 639 -24.95 -36.23 -10.01
CA LYS A 639 -25.94 -35.94 -11.05
C LYS A 639 -25.40 -35.00 -12.12
N ASP A 640 -25.97 -35.11 -13.33
CA ASP A 640 -25.66 -34.22 -14.44
C ASP A 640 -26.42 -32.89 -14.26
N LEU A 641 -25.71 -31.83 -13.92
CA LEU A 641 -26.26 -30.48 -13.85
C LEU A 641 -26.57 -29.97 -15.26
N VAL A 642 -27.72 -29.32 -15.45
CA VAL A 642 -28.12 -28.74 -16.75
C VAL A 642 -28.42 -27.25 -16.68
N SER A 643 -28.93 -26.76 -15.55
CA SER A 643 -29.16 -25.33 -15.37
C SER A 643 -29.06 -24.89 -13.92
N ILE A 644 -28.85 -23.60 -13.73
CA ILE A 644 -28.86 -22.93 -12.45
C ILE A 644 -29.87 -21.79 -12.52
N THR A 645 -30.77 -21.72 -11.56
CA THR A 645 -31.65 -20.57 -11.37
C THR A 645 -31.08 -19.69 -10.26
N PHE A 646 -30.74 -18.45 -10.61
CA PHE A 646 -30.30 -17.47 -9.63
C PHE A 646 -31.48 -17.01 -8.78
N PRO A 647 -31.27 -16.69 -7.50
CA PRO A 647 -32.33 -16.18 -6.64
C PRO A 647 -32.78 -14.78 -7.06
N ASP A 648 -34.04 -14.42 -6.82
CA ASP A 648 -34.49 -13.04 -6.95
C ASP A 648 -34.16 -12.28 -5.66
N ILE A 649 -33.19 -11.36 -5.75
CA ILE A 649 -32.72 -10.57 -4.60
C ILE A 649 -33.19 -9.14 -4.79
N SER A 650 -34.27 -8.80 -4.08
CA SER A 650 -34.82 -7.44 -4.00
C SER A 650 -34.72 -6.83 -2.59
N SER A 651 -34.32 -7.62 -1.59
CA SER A 651 -34.19 -7.18 -0.19
C SER A 651 -33.09 -7.92 0.55
N GLY A 652 -32.38 -7.23 1.43
CA GLY A 652 -31.33 -7.76 2.31
C GLY A 652 -31.39 -7.16 3.70
N SER A 653 -30.31 -7.33 4.46
CA SER A 653 -30.18 -6.90 5.83
C SER A 653 -29.02 -5.92 6.04
N LEU A 654 -29.29 -4.79 6.70
CA LEU A 654 -28.36 -3.65 6.78
C LEU A 654 -27.09 -3.87 7.63
N THR A 655 -27.06 -4.86 8.53
CA THR A 655 -25.99 -4.98 9.53
C THR A 655 -25.39 -6.37 9.69
N SER A 656 -26.19 -7.42 9.47
CA SER A 656 -25.84 -8.83 9.64
C SER A 656 -27.01 -9.69 9.17
N PRO A 657 -26.83 -10.99 8.89
CA PRO A 657 -27.95 -11.89 8.61
C PRO A 657 -29.04 -11.77 9.70
N GLY A 658 -30.20 -11.17 9.37
CA GLY A 658 -31.34 -10.97 10.29
C GLY A 658 -31.54 -9.56 10.88
N GLY A 659 -30.71 -8.57 10.53
CA GLY A 659 -30.94 -7.14 10.82
C GLY A 659 -32.04 -6.47 9.96
N GLY A 660 -32.25 -5.16 10.12
CA GLY A 660 -33.32 -4.40 9.46
C GLY A 660 -33.34 -4.53 7.93
N ALA A 661 -34.54 -4.71 7.37
CA ALA A 661 -34.72 -4.94 5.94
C ALA A 661 -34.44 -3.68 5.12
N ALA A 662 -33.67 -3.81 4.05
CA ALA A 662 -33.42 -2.77 3.07
C ALA A 662 -33.49 -3.35 1.65
N GLY A 663 -33.88 -2.52 0.68
CA GLY A 663 -33.81 -2.90 -0.73
C GLY A 663 -32.36 -3.11 -1.15
N THR A 664 -32.08 -4.14 -1.94
CA THR A 664 -30.73 -4.41 -2.44
C THR A 664 -30.79 -5.24 -3.71
N ARG A 665 -29.69 -5.26 -4.47
CA ARG A 665 -29.51 -6.10 -5.65
C ARG A 665 -28.17 -6.83 -5.57
N MET A 666 -28.16 -8.06 -6.07
CA MET A 666 -26.93 -8.84 -6.21
C MET A 666 -26.48 -8.85 -7.66
N HIS A 667 -25.21 -8.49 -7.85
CA HIS A 667 -24.52 -8.51 -9.12
C HIS A 667 -23.64 -9.76 -9.20
N ILE A 668 -23.69 -10.44 -10.34
CA ILE A 668 -22.84 -11.59 -10.67
C ILE A 668 -21.98 -11.19 -11.87
N PHE A 669 -20.68 -11.12 -11.65
CA PHE A 669 -19.70 -10.67 -12.65
C PHE A 669 -19.13 -11.83 -13.47
N ALA A 670 -18.88 -12.97 -12.82
CA ALA A 670 -18.40 -14.17 -13.47
C ALA A 670 -18.84 -15.41 -12.68
N LEU A 671 -18.91 -16.55 -13.36
CA LEU A 671 -19.14 -17.85 -12.74
C LEU A 671 -18.24 -18.92 -13.37
N THR A 672 -17.81 -19.89 -12.58
CA THR A 672 -17.00 -21.02 -13.04
C THR A 672 -17.33 -22.29 -12.25
N PHE A 673 -17.03 -23.46 -12.83
CA PHE A 673 -17.44 -24.76 -12.30
C PHE A 673 -16.26 -25.63 -11.92
N SER A 674 -16.37 -26.32 -10.79
CA SER A 674 -15.42 -27.36 -10.39
C SER A 674 -15.92 -28.72 -10.86
N PRO A 675 -15.25 -29.42 -11.80
CA PRO A 675 -15.70 -30.71 -12.29
C PRO A 675 -15.59 -31.79 -11.21
N ALA A 676 -16.59 -32.66 -11.14
CA ALA A 676 -16.52 -33.86 -10.32
C ALA A 676 -15.54 -34.88 -10.94
N SER A 677 -14.88 -35.69 -10.11
CA SER A 677 -13.95 -36.72 -10.59
C SER A 677 -14.69 -37.71 -11.51
N PRO A 678 -14.16 -38.02 -12.71
CA PRO A 678 -14.82 -38.92 -13.65
C PRO A 678 -14.74 -40.40 -13.22
N VAL A 679 -13.99 -40.73 -12.17
CA VAL A 679 -13.77 -42.11 -11.72
C VAL A 679 -14.86 -42.49 -10.71
N ALA A 680 -15.74 -43.41 -11.10
CA ALA A 680 -16.69 -44.05 -10.18
C ALA A 680 -15.91 -44.78 -9.07
N ALA A 681 -15.89 -44.23 -7.87
CA ALA A 681 -15.18 -44.80 -6.74
C ALA A 681 -16.18 -45.45 -5.78
N SER A 682 -15.88 -46.67 -5.36
CA SER A 682 -16.65 -47.39 -4.32
C SER A 682 -16.47 -46.82 -2.90
N ARG A 683 -15.72 -45.72 -2.76
CA ARG A 683 -15.40 -45.03 -1.51
C ARG A 683 -15.28 -43.51 -1.74
N PRO A 684 -15.50 -42.67 -0.71
CA PRO A 684 -15.31 -41.22 -0.82
C PRO A 684 -13.89 -40.88 -1.30
N GLN A 685 -13.77 -40.10 -2.38
CA GLN A 685 -12.49 -39.59 -2.86
C GLN A 685 -12.19 -38.23 -2.22
N LEU A 686 -11.05 -38.13 -1.54
CA LEU A 686 -10.52 -36.86 -1.04
C LEU A 686 -9.65 -36.19 -2.12
N LYS A 687 -9.89 -34.91 -2.40
CA LYS A 687 -9.07 -34.07 -3.28
C LYS A 687 -8.66 -32.80 -2.54
N VAL A 688 -7.37 -32.48 -2.55
CA VAL A 688 -6.86 -31.23 -1.98
C VAL A 688 -7.27 -30.08 -2.91
N GLN A 689 -8.13 -29.18 -2.43
CA GLN A 689 -8.61 -28.03 -3.21
C GLN A 689 -7.74 -26.77 -3.02
N TYR A 690 -7.22 -26.55 -1.81
CA TYR A 690 -6.43 -25.38 -1.46
C TYR A 690 -5.46 -25.75 -0.35
N ALA A 691 -4.22 -25.26 -0.45
CA ALA A 691 -3.20 -25.40 0.58
C ALA A 691 -2.54 -24.03 0.77
N HIS A 692 -2.48 -23.57 2.01
CA HIS A 692 -1.80 -22.32 2.33
C HIS A 692 -0.99 -22.48 3.62
N LEU A 693 0.11 -21.72 3.73
CA LEU A 693 0.88 -21.69 4.97
C LEU A 693 0.12 -20.88 6.04
N MET A 694 0.01 -21.44 7.24
CA MET A 694 -0.34 -20.70 8.46
C MET A 694 0.79 -20.85 9.48
N GLN A 695 1.08 -19.78 10.20
CA GLN A 695 1.96 -19.81 11.39
C GLN A 695 1.17 -20.09 12.70
N LYS A 696 -0.14 -20.28 12.61
CA LYS A 696 -1.03 -20.45 13.77
C LYS A 696 -1.47 -21.91 13.88
N TRP A 697 -1.05 -22.57 14.95
CA TRP A 697 -1.66 -23.84 15.37
C TRP A 697 -2.98 -23.52 16.06
N LEU A 698 -4.07 -24.10 15.56
CA LEU A 698 -5.39 -24.04 16.18
C LEU A 698 -5.76 -25.47 16.58
N ASP A 699 -5.96 -25.68 17.87
CA ASP A 699 -6.57 -26.93 18.35
C ASP A 699 -8.03 -26.97 17.88
N SER A 700 -8.37 -28.09 17.23
CA SER A 700 -9.69 -28.58 16.81
C SER A 700 -10.88 -27.60 16.78
N THR A 701 -11.49 -27.50 15.58
CA THR A 701 -12.90 -27.19 15.33
C THR A 701 -13.45 -25.92 15.96
N ASP A 702 -13.18 -24.77 15.35
CA ASP A 702 -14.11 -23.64 15.36
C ASP A 702 -13.91 -22.81 14.07
N LYS A 703 -14.68 -23.17 13.03
CA LYS A 703 -15.13 -22.24 12.00
C LYS A 703 -16.65 -22.16 12.17
N ALA A 704 -17.11 -21.11 12.84
CA ALA A 704 -18.46 -20.59 12.69
C ALA A 704 -18.38 -19.33 11.82
#